data_AF-A0A933BNA5-F1
#
_entry.id   AF-A0A933BNA5-F1
#
_cell.length_a   1.000
_cell.length_b   1.000
_cell.length_c   1.000
_cell.angle_alpha   90.00
_cell.angle_beta   90.00
_cell.angle_gamma   90.00
#
_symmetry.space_group_name_H-M   'P 1'
#
loop_
_entity.id
_entity.type
_entity.pdbx_description
1 polymer ?
#
loop_
_entity_poly.entity_id
_entity_poly.type
_entity_poly.pdbx_seq_one_letter_code
_entity_poly.pdbx_strand_id
1 'polypeptide(L)'
;MPRTVSSALSTLRRGVSLALAGVLVLVSTVTPVSADQGRNRSAAPAAAIVSPLSDIRLKPPFLQTSASRAEGLRHAVDFSRPQPILGAIHQLHMADSADPVRRESHIGDAIQGSRASSLLAFSDRPGTGLGDNGIPVAGRPSDAASELKRYDALRDDLSLIAEKTGIVASLPVVSETVFNWLLERASRKSVVFSDFDDTLDLYNAVASAETVARILAVREAGKQMVIITDRPYKEERDPEEVTILESLESIPARLREGIILGAGRGGSVLRYGADGKAQLLYEEPPLAVVEVEKIRQAAEGVKARLAELGTELHDGSGGIPGESYLSYSYSMMLKAGTPQSAVLAAAQLLREELSRRGIAYKVTARLANDPVKPPYIMLSKLDKSVAVRHIVERLKISADDVVIVGDGMFAPKWVELKEILPDVAAAAQRAGLDLRKAPEKLTGNDTDRNMELGLPGALTLSVGGTADPRMKNAFVLPGKGPAATRRLLDAVASLPSQALQRRGEDAGARAPASPPVPARSSGAHSMGGEPVGKKTTVAYFSQLMLGTLTFIAVTIAYPFVAVPVVGWTGYAVLMAFGLMAGIAAGPVSGWIIDRLPTRTGMAINTLSRAALLMALPAFHYFGVLNFWTLLLASLADGWLLSSIMTTDGAFVQRLFPSRHLSAVNSLRFMSYLILQVAFGLILGLGHIVDQWNPFAVFAGAAGINLLIALLVIFPFIPNVAVPRPRGPGPVRKDFFLKKYWKEAALFLGSIASYPLLHSPLPVAAALLVWIARTDAFKALWSGAGAQGDRPEKRGRLRNSMLYLALAALMMYPLQYFGLPHIAETVAGSSGKGLLLGQFQGALFFGNLISTAAEAELPKIKLLGRTVAGQRLVQAAVAALAALWVFGRLMPGNVLAAGAAALIATGLMGIAHRMTERNWLRFFGVGFSAVWLPFAVWTWPGMLPFLTVQTAMFISLIPIGMFYGPSYVLLFNYFQSNAKKDNLGSMIGIQGAFFNAAISIGYGLLALAAGHWTPAFPALLAVIGTAYLAGEFLFWKAPAFLPGLDAQKEPQGFKRR
;
A
#
# COMPACT_ATOMS: atom_id res chain seq x y z
N MET A 1 18.53 -28.36 12.35
CA MET A 1 17.65 -27.22 12.01
C MET A 1 17.06 -26.64 13.30
N PRO A 2 16.89 -25.32 13.45
CA PRO A 2 16.61 -24.70 14.76
C PRO A 2 15.13 -24.71 15.21
N ARG A 3 14.94 -24.49 16.52
CA ARG A 3 13.69 -24.70 17.30
C ARG A 3 12.43 -23.99 16.80
N THR A 4 12.54 -22.94 15.97
CA THR A 4 11.39 -22.20 15.43
C THR A 4 10.46 -23.04 14.56
N VAL A 5 10.99 -24.03 13.84
CA VAL A 5 10.18 -24.96 13.02
C VAL A 5 9.28 -25.81 13.91
N SER A 6 9.78 -26.30 15.05
CA SER A 6 9.00 -27.09 16.02
C SER A 6 7.87 -26.25 16.64
N SER A 7 8.13 -24.99 16.98
CA SER A 7 7.10 -24.09 17.51
C SER A 7 5.98 -23.89 16.49
N ALA A 8 6.31 -23.54 15.24
CA ALA A 8 5.33 -23.36 14.17
C ALA A 8 4.53 -24.64 13.88
N LEU A 9 5.19 -25.79 13.75
CA LEU A 9 4.52 -27.08 13.55
C LEU A 9 3.63 -27.48 14.73
N SER A 10 4.01 -27.19 15.98
CA SER A 10 3.18 -27.49 17.14
C SER A 10 1.90 -26.63 17.18
N THR A 11 2.00 -25.35 16.82
CA THR A 11 0.86 -24.43 16.72
C THR A 11 -0.05 -24.81 15.56
N LEU A 12 0.53 -25.15 14.39
CA LEU A 12 -0.21 -25.62 13.22
C LEU A 12 -0.92 -26.95 13.53
N ARG A 13 -0.22 -27.92 14.12
CA ARG A 13 -0.80 -29.21 14.53
C ARG A 13 -1.93 -29.03 15.54
N ARG A 14 -1.81 -28.15 16.53
CA ARG A 14 -2.91 -27.83 17.46
C ARG A 14 -4.10 -27.19 16.75
N GLY A 15 -3.88 -26.23 15.85
CA GLY A 15 -4.95 -25.60 15.07
C GLY A 15 -5.67 -26.57 14.12
N VAL A 16 -4.91 -27.39 13.40
CA VAL A 16 -5.42 -28.45 12.51
C VAL A 16 -6.15 -29.53 13.30
N SER A 17 -5.63 -29.96 14.46
CA SER A 17 -6.33 -30.92 15.33
C SER A 17 -7.62 -30.34 15.92
N LEU A 18 -7.67 -29.05 16.27
CA LEU A 18 -8.91 -28.39 16.71
C LEU A 18 -9.94 -28.25 15.58
N ALA A 19 -9.49 -27.94 14.36
CA ALA A 19 -10.37 -27.90 13.19
C ALA A 19 -10.91 -29.29 12.84
N LEU A 20 -10.05 -30.32 12.80
CA LEU A 20 -10.46 -31.71 12.57
C LEU A 20 -11.37 -32.22 13.68
N ALA A 21 -11.08 -31.94 14.96
CA ALA A 21 -11.97 -32.31 16.06
C ALA A 21 -13.34 -31.61 15.95
N GLY A 22 -13.37 -30.33 15.59
CA GLY A 22 -14.62 -29.62 15.32
C GLY A 22 -15.45 -30.25 14.18
N VAL A 23 -14.79 -30.66 13.09
CA VAL A 23 -15.43 -31.38 11.98
C VAL A 23 -15.91 -32.78 12.40
N LEU A 24 -15.08 -33.56 13.10
CA LEU A 24 -15.44 -34.90 13.58
C LEU A 24 -16.61 -34.87 14.57
N VAL A 25 -16.64 -33.90 15.49
CA VAL A 25 -17.78 -33.71 16.41
C VAL A 25 -19.05 -33.38 15.62
N LEU A 26 -18.98 -32.50 14.61
CA LEU A 26 -20.11 -32.15 13.75
C LEU A 26 -20.64 -33.33 12.92
N VAL A 27 -19.77 -34.27 12.55
CA VAL A 27 -20.12 -35.50 11.81
C VAL A 27 -20.69 -36.58 12.74
N SER A 28 -20.15 -36.71 13.95
CA SER A 28 -20.53 -37.76 14.92
C SER A 28 -21.97 -37.65 15.45
N THR A 29 -22.62 -36.49 15.28
CA THR A 29 -24.00 -36.23 15.73
C THR A 29 -25.07 -36.54 14.67
N VAL A 30 -24.70 -37.13 13.52
CA VAL A 30 -25.65 -37.44 12.42
C VAL A 30 -25.98 -38.93 12.40
N THR A 31 -27.03 -39.34 13.12
CA THR A 31 -27.63 -40.67 12.97
C THR A 31 -28.46 -40.74 11.68
N PRO A 32 -28.31 -41.77 10.83
CA PRO A 32 -29.16 -41.94 9.66
C PRO A 32 -30.58 -42.33 10.07
N VAL A 33 -31.58 -41.55 9.65
CA VAL A 33 -32.99 -41.94 9.73
C VAL A 33 -33.26 -42.96 8.63
N SER A 34 -33.65 -44.18 9.00
CA SER A 34 -34.02 -45.23 8.04
C SER A 34 -35.34 -44.86 7.35
N ALA A 35 -35.29 -44.65 6.03
CA ALA A 35 -36.47 -44.46 5.21
C ALA A 35 -37.01 -45.81 4.73
N ASP A 36 -38.08 -46.29 5.36
CA ASP A 36 -38.74 -47.55 5.00
C ASP A 36 -39.52 -47.43 3.68
N GLN A 37 -39.34 -48.39 2.75
CA GLN A 37 -39.98 -48.40 1.43
C GLN A 37 -41.24 -49.26 1.40
N GLY A 38 -42.30 -48.75 2.04
CA GLY A 38 -43.64 -49.35 1.99
C GLY A 38 -44.29 -49.27 0.60
N ARG A 39 -44.79 -50.42 0.11
CA ARG A 39 -45.56 -50.52 -1.15
C ARG A 39 -47.03 -50.13 -0.96
N ASN A 40 -47.62 -49.38 -1.90
CA ASN A 40 -49.01 -49.54 -2.43
C ASN A 40 -49.30 -48.39 -3.43
N ARG A 41 -49.64 -48.63 -4.71
CA ARG A 41 -50.88 -49.17 -5.35
C ARG A 41 -51.81 -48.06 -5.89
N SER A 42 -51.78 -47.91 -7.22
CA SER A 42 -52.91 -47.66 -8.15
C SER A 42 -54.02 -46.66 -7.80
N ALA A 43 -54.09 -45.58 -8.58
CA ALA A 43 -55.35 -44.93 -9.00
C ALA A 43 -55.21 -44.41 -10.46
N ALA A 44 -56.31 -44.37 -11.20
CA ALA A 44 -56.37 -43.96 -12.62
C ALA A 44 -57.18 -42.63 -12.77
N PRO A 45 -57.12 -41.92 -13.92
CA PRO A 45 -57.44 -40.49 -13.99
C PRO A 45 -58.91 -40.17 -14.35
N ALA A 46 -59.29 -38.89 -14.17
CA ALA A 46 -60.56 -38.32 -14.63
C ALA A 46 -60.40 -36.87 -15.16
N ALA A 47 -61.39 -36.41 -15.94
CA ALA A 47 -61.52 -35.12 -16.64
C ALA A 47 -60.99 -33.87 -15.91
N ALA A 48 -60.31 -32.89 -16.52
CA ALA A 48 -60.50 -32.16 -17.79
C ALA A 48 -61.47 -30.96 -17.72
N ILE A 49 -60.92 -29.75 -17.92
CA ILE A 49 -61.62 -28.51 -18.34
C ILE A 49 -60.76 -27.88 -19.45
N VAL A 50 -61.40 -27.26 -20.45
CA VAL A 50 -60.79 -26.93 -21.75
C VAL A 50 -61.14 -25.50 -22.22
N SER A 51 -60.15 -24.85 -22.84
CA SER A 51 -60.21 -23.79 -23.88
C SER A 51 -60.32 -22.30 -23.48
N PRO A 52 -60.00 -21.36 -24.41
CA PRO A 52 -59.19 -21.45 -25.65
C PRO A 52 -58.17 -20.29 -25.85
N LEU A 53 -57.62 -20.19 -27.08
CA LEU A 53 -56.83 -19.11 -27.72
C LEU A 53 -55.28 -19.25 -27.63
N SER A 54 -54.52 -19.14 -28.72
CA SER A 54 -54.90 -19.13 -30.16
C SER A 54 -53.74 -19.56 -31.08
N ASP A 55 -54.06 -20.12 -32.25
CA ASP A 55 -53.09 -20.57 -33.25
C ASP A 55 -52.30 -19.44 -33.95
N ILE A 56 -51.00 -19.66 -34.16
CA ILE A 56 -50.30 -19.23 -35.39
C ILE A 56 -49.42 -20.39 -35.88
N ARG A 57 -49.71 -20.92 -37.07
CA ARG A 57 -48.85 -21.87 -37.81
C ARG A 57 -48.06 -21.14 -38.90
N LEU A 58 -46.77 -21.44 -39.06
CA LEU A 58 -46.09 -21.38 -40.37
C LEU A 58 -45.10 -22.55 -40.54
N LYS A 59 -44.67 -22.77 -41.80
CA LYS A 59 -44.09 -24.03 -42.31
C LYS A 59 -42.55 -24.07 -42.23
N PRO A 60 -41.94 -25.27 -42.12
CA PRO A 60 -40.52 -25.49 -42.37
C PRO A 60 -40.22 -25.84 -43.85
N PRO A 61 -38.99 -25.59 -44.32
CA PRO A 61 -38.40 -26.30 -45.45
C PRO A 61 -37.08 -27.04 -45.10
N PHE A 62 -36.94 -28.28 -45.60
CA PHE A 62 -35.90 -28.70 -46.57
C PHE A 62 -34.54 -27.93 -46.56
N LEU A 63 -33.35 -28.56 -46.52
CA LEU A 63 -32.88 -29.67 -47.39
C LEU A 63 -31.65 -30.47 -46.85
N GLN A 64 -31.53 -31.71 -47.34
CA GLN A 64 -30.32 -32.52 -47.64
C GLN A 64 -29.05 -32.54 -46.76
N THR A 65 -28.82 -33.74 -46.22
CA THR A 65 -27.56 -34.53 -46.25
C THR A 65 -26.40 -34.05 -47.14
N SER A 66 -25.18 -34.14 -46.59
CA SER A 66 -24.06 -34.78 -47.30
C SER A 66 -23.19 -35.56 -46.31
N ALA A 67 -22.72 -36.75 -46.71
CA ALA A 67 -21.86 -37.60 -45.89
C ALA A 67 -20.69 -38.09 -46.74
N SER A 68 -19.45 -37.86 -46.29
CA SER A 68 -18.26 -38.39 -46.96
C SER A 68 -17.08 -38.62 -46.00
N ARG A 69 -16.79 -39.91 -45.79
CA ARG A 69 -15.46 -40.52 -45.98
C ARG A 69 -14.26 -39.92 -45.21
N ALA A 70 -13.89 -40.58 -44.11
CA ALA A 70 -12.54 -40.56 -43.56
C ALA A 70 -12.21 -41.91 -42.86
N GLU A 71 -11.98 -42.97 -43.65
CA GLU A 71 -11.28 -44.16 -43.16
C GLU A 71 -9.77 -43.98 -43.28
N GLY A 72 -9.02 -44.66 -42.40
CA GLY A 72 -7.62 -45.00 -42.65
C GLY A 72 -6.59 -44.09 -41.99
N LEU A 73 -6.18 -44.45 -40.77
CA LEU A 73 -4.78 -44.87 -40.52
C LEU A 73 -4.66 -45.55 -39.14
N ARG A 74 -4.31 -46.83 -39.13
CA ARG A 74 -3.83 -47.54 -37.94
C ARG A 74 -2.31 -47.54 -37.96
N HIS A 75 -1.67 -47.09 -36.90
CA HIS A 75 -0.34 -47.58 -36.52
C HIS A 75 -0.32 -47.80 -35.01
N ALA A 76 0.13 -48.99 -34.60
CA ALA A 76 0.27 -49.36 -33.21
C ALA A 76 1.74 -49.23 -32.78
N VAL A 77 1.97 -48.79 -31.55
CA VAL A 77 3.22 -49.00 -30.82
C VAL A 77 2.83 -49.47 -29.42
N ASP A 78 3.04 -50.75 -29.14
CA ASP A 78 2.98 -51.33 -27.80
C ASP A 78 4.39 -51.27 -27.19
N PHE A 79 4.50 -50.73 -25.97
CA PHE A 79 5.64 -50.96 -25.09
C PHE A 79 5.20 -51.14 -23.64
N SER A 80 4.46 -52.22 -23.42
CA SER A 80 4.17 -52.79 -22.11
C SER A 80 5.44 -53.33 -21.41
N ARG A 81 5.80 -52.76 -20.25
CA ARG A 81 6.56 -53.43 -19.15
C ARG A 81 6.73 -52.54 -17.91
N PRO A 82 6.32 -52.98 -16.71
CA PRO A 82 6.74 -52.39 -15.43
C PRO A 82 7.97 -53.10 -14.84
N GLN A 83 8.71 -52.42 -13.95
CA GLN A 83 9.71 -53.01 -13.06
C GLN A 83 9.67 -52.33 -11.67
N PRO A 84 9.60 -53.08 -10.55
CA PRO A 84 9.51 -52.54 -9.19
C PRO A 84 10.79 -52.71 -8.35
N ILE A 85 11.05 -51.79 -7.40
CA ILE A 85 11.97 -52.00 -6.26
C ILE A 85 11.35 -51.37 -4.99
N LEU A 86 11.54 -51.99 -3.83
CA LEU A 86 10.90 -51.66 -2.54
C LEU A 86 11.85 -51.98 -1.36
N GLY A 87 11.90 -51.11 -0.33
CA GLY A 87 12.75 -51.26 0.88
C GLY A 87 14.12 -50.55 0.77
N ALA A 88 14.92 -50.34 1.83
CA ALA A 88 14.82 -50.62 3.29
C ALA A 88 16.03 -49.89 4.01
N ILE A 89 16.22 -49.74 5.34
CA ILE A 89 15.39 -49.80 6.59
C ILE A 89 16.21 -49.21 7.80
N HIS A 90 15.56 -48.78 8.91
CA HIS A 90 16.15 -48.56 10.28
C HIS A 90 17.19 -47.41 10.49
N GLN A 91 17.60 -46.97 11.71
CA GLN A 91 16.92 -46.77 13.04
C GLN A 91 17.82 -45.94 14.02
N LEU A 92 17.31 -45.65 15.24
CA LEU A 92 18.04 -45.22 16.48
C LEU A 92 18.66 -43.79 16.46
N HIS A 93 18.96 -43.12 17.60
CA HIS A 93 19.08 -43.53 19.01
C HIS A 93 18.33 -42.61 20.01
N MET A 94 18.35 -42.94 21.31
CA MET A 94 17.66 -42.28 22.46
C MET A 94 18.64 -41.55 23.43
N ALA A 95 18.11 -41.06 24.57
CA ALA A 95 18.79 -40.65 25.84
C ALA A 95 19.47 -39.25 25.90
N ASP A 96 19.57 -38.54 27.05
CA ASP A 96 18.71 -38.45 28.26
C ASP A 96 19.11 -37.21 29.13
N SER A 97 18.42 -36.96 30.25
CA SER A 97 18.67 -35.95 31.33
C SER A 97 18.53 -34.45 30.96
N ALA A 98 17.99 -33.51 31.76
CA ALA A 98 17.57 -33.37 33.17
C ALA A 98 18.58 -32.72 34.16
N ASP A 99 18.39 -31.41 34.44
CA ASP A 99 18.54 -30.79 35.78
C ASP A 99 17.84 -29.38 35.83
N PRO A 100 17.28 -28.87 36.95
CA PRO A 100 16.42 -27.67 36.93
C PRO A 100 16.79 -26.53 37.92
N VAL A 101 17.91 -25.82 37.75
CA VAL A 101 18.24 -24.63 38.57
C VAL A 101 18.66 -23.39 37.75
N ARG A 102 17.72 -22.44 37.58
CA ARG A 102 17.92 -20.97 37.62
C ARG A 102 16.60 -20.24 37.34
N ARG A 103 16.13 -19.44 38.31
CA ARG A 103 15.06 -18.44 38.12
C ARG A 103 15.56 -17.08 38.62
N GLU A 104 16.17 -16.32 37.72
CA GLU A 104 16.34 -14.86 37.85
C GLU A 104 16.76 -14.29 36.47
N SER A 105 16.64 -12.96 36.32
CA SER A 105 16.89 -12.19 35.08
C SER A 105 16.24 -12.72 33.77
N HIS A 106 15.13 -12.10 33.36
CA HIS A 106 14.54 -12.29 32.01
C HIS A 106 14.16 -10.97 31.31
N ILE A 107 14.65 -9.82 31.80
CA ILE A 107 14.40 -8.49 31.19
C ILE A 107 15.66 -7.92 30.51
N GLY A 108 16.88 -8.24 30.99
CA GLY A 108 18.14 -7.80 30.37
C GLY A 108 18.43 -8.48 29.03
N ASP A 109 18.28 -9.81 28.97
CA ASP A 109 18.64 -10.65 27.82
C ASP A 109 17.91 -10.24 26.53
N ALA A 110 16.70 -9.70 26.65
CA ALA A 110 15.89 -9.22 25.53
C ALA A 110 16.51 -8.01 24.80
N ILE A 111 17.41 -7.26 25.47
CA ILE A 111 18.11 -6.10 24.92
C ILE A 111 19.52 -6.48 24.45
N GLN A 112 20.21 -7.41 25.13
CA GLN A 112 21.54 -7.86 24.71
C GLN A 112 21.54 -8.86 23.53
N GLY A 113 20.38 -9.41 23.16
CA GLY A 113 20.23 -10.44 22.13
C GLY A 113 20.60 -10.05 20.68
N SER A 114 21.05 -8.83 20.41
CA SER A 114 21.41 -8.36 19.06
C SER A 114 22.81 -7.73 18.95
N ARG A 115 23.70 -8.40 18.20
CA ARG A 115 24.88 -7.81 17.51
C ARG A 115 25.98 -7.11 18.33
N ALA A 116 26.06 -7.29 19.65
CA ALA A 116 27.10 -6.67 20.48
C ALA A 116 28.57 -7.00 20.08
N SER A 117 28.82 -8.07 19.32
CA SER A 117 30.15 -8.64 19.07
C SER A 117 31.05 -7.94 18.02
N SER A 118 30.67 -6.77 17.49
CA SER A 118 31.40 -6.11 16.38
C SER A 118 31.68 -4.61 16.56
N LEU A 119 31.79 -4.12 17.81
CA LEU A 119 31.96 -2.68 18.14
C LEU A 119 33.19 -2.36 19.02
N LEU A 120 34.21 -3.22 18.99
CA LEU A 120 35.48 -3.06 19.73
C LEU A 120 36.61 -2.54 18.82
N ALA A 121 36.58 -1.24 18.51
CA ALA A 121 37.75 -0.43 18.16
C ALA A 121 37.39 1.06 18.18
N PHE A 122 37.67 1.74 19.29
CA PHE A 122 37.78 3.20 19.37
C PHE A 122 38.79 3.49 20.49
N SER A 123 39.97 3.97 20.12
CA SER A 123 41.10 4.20 21.03
C SER A 123 42.01 5.27 20.43
N ASP A 124 42.52 6.15 21.28
CA ASP A 124 43.06 7.44 20.89
C ASP A 124 44.33 7.38 20.04
N ARG A 125 44.33 8.13 18.93
CA ARG A 125 45.53 8.63 18.25
C ARG A 125 45.27 10.02 17.67
N PRO A 126 45.87 11.10 18.20
CA PRO A 126 45.82 12.41 17.57
C PRO A 126 46.69 12.44 16.30
N GLY A 127 46.07 12.28 15.13
CA GLY A 127 46.74 12.31 13.83
C GLY A 127 46.96 13.73 13.29
N THR A 128 47.81 14.53 13.92
CA THR A 128 48.11 15.91 13.49
C THR A 128 49.08 15.96 12.30
N GLY A 129 48.61 15.51 11.13
CA GLY A 129 49.31 15.63 9.86
C GLY A 129 48.77 16.79 9.02
N LEU A 130 49.36 17.98 9.18
CA LEU A 130 49.17 19.10 8.24
C LEU A 130 50.08 18.90 7.02
N GLY A 131 49.53 19.10 5.82
CA GLY A 131 50.33 19.20 4.60
C GLY A 131 50.81 20.63 4.35
N ASP A 132 51.82 20.82 3.49
CA ASP A 132 52.57 22.07 3.32
C ASP A 132 51.73 23.31 2.93
N ASN A 133 50.49 23.10 2.44
CA ASN A 133 49.56 24.16 2.06
C ASN A 133 48.55 24.54 3.17
N GLY A 134 48.66 23.99 4.39
CA GLY A 134 47.73 24.23 5.50
C GLY A 134 46.33 23.61 5.35
N ILE A 135 46.02 23.04 4.18
CA ILE A 135 44.78 22.29 3.92
C ILE A 135 44.92 20.88 4.53
N PRO A 136 43.95 20.39 5.34
CA PRO A 136 43.96 19.02 5.84
C PRO A 136 43.95 18.00 4.69
N VAL A 137 44.86 17.01 4.75
CA VAL A 137 44.87 15.91 3.78
C VAL A 137 43.61 15.07 3.98
N ALA A 138 42.71 15.10 2.99
CA ALA A 138 41.46 14.36 3.06
C ALA A 138 41.71 12.84 3.22
N GLY A 139 41.13 12.25 4.27
CA GLY A 139 41.14 10.80 4.49
C GLY A 139 40.54 10.04 3.31
N ARG A 140 40.92 8.77 3.12
CA ARG A 140 40.50 8.03 1.91
C ARG A 140 38.98 7.88 1.90
N PRO A 141 38.29 8.03 0.74
CA PRO A 141 36.82 7.93 0.68
C PRO A 141 36.23 6.60 1.18
N SER A 142 37.04 5.53 1.21
CA SER A 142 36.73 4.25 1.86
C SER A 142 36.39 4.40 3.35
N ASP A 143 37.08 5.31 4.03
CA ASP A 143 37.18 5.35 5.47
C ASP A 143 35.93 6.05 6.02
N ALA A 144 35.60 7.22 5.43
CA ALA A 144 34.33 7.93 5.64
C ALA A 144 33.12 7.02 5.38
N ALA A 145 33.12 6.22 4.31
CA ALA A 145 32.03 5.27 4.03
C ALA A 145 31.90 4.17 5.09
N SER A 146 33.02 3.72 5.67
CA SER A 146 33.03 2.73 6.78
C SER A 146 32.50 3.32 8.09
N GLU A 147 32.72 4.61 8.33
CA GLU A 147 32.30 5.33 9.54
C GLU A 147 30.83 5.76 9.44
N LEU A 148 30.40 6.28 8.29
CA LEU A 148 28.99 6.53 7.98
C LEU A 148 28.14 5.28 8.19
N LYS A 149 28.60 4.10 7.75
CA LYS A 149 27.88 2.83 7.97
C LYS A 149 27.77 2.44 9.46
N ARG A 150 28.76 2.81 10.28
CA ARG A 150 28.73 2.60 11.74
C ARG A 150 27.82 3.62 12.44
N TYR A 151 27.85 4.87 11.99
CA TYR A 151 26.98 5.96 12.45
C TYR A 151 25.51 5.71 12.09
N ASP A 152 25.23 5.20 10.89
CA ASP A 152 23.89 4.81 10.44
C ASP A 152 23.33 3.66 11.28
N ALA A 153 24.13 2.63 11.58
CA ALA A 153 23.72 1.54 12.47
C ALA A 153 23.40 2.02 13.89
N LEU A 154 24.27 2.86 14.45
CA LEU A 154 24.04 3.51 15.75
C LEU A 154 22.79 4.41 15.74
N ARG A 155 22.50 5.10 14.63
CA ARG A 155 21.26 5.86 14.45
C ARG A 155 20.04 4.95 14.50
N ASP A 156 20.05 3.84 13.75
CA ASP A 156 18.93 2.90 13.72
C ASP A 156 18.67 2.27 15.11
N ASP A 157 19.73 1.88 15.84
CA ASP A 157 19.63 1.33 17.21
C ASP A 157 19.09 2.36 18.21
N LEU A 158 19.59 3.60 18.18
CA LEU A 158 19.09 4.70 19.04
C LEU A 158 17.67 5.14 18.66
N SER A 159 17.28 5.08 17.38
CA SER A 159 15.90 5.32 16.92
C SER A 159 14.95 4.26 17.46
N LEU A 160 15.35 2.98 17.45
CA LEU A 160 14.56 1.88 18.00
C LEU A 160 14.32 2.05 19.51
N ILE A 161 15.33 2.47 20.28
CA ILE A 161 15.17 2.83 21.70
C ILE A 161 14.18 4.01 21.84
N ALA A 162 14.36 5.07 21.05
CA ALA A 162 13.49 6.26 21.08
C ALA A 162 12.04 5.99 20.66
N GLU A 163 11.79 4.99 19.82
CA GLU A 163 10.46 4.55 19.38
C GLU A 163 9.79 3.63 20.40
N LYS A 164 10.54 2.67 20.98
CA LYS A 164 9.99 1.69 21.94
C LYS A 164 9.83 2.25 23.36
N THR A 165 10.61 3.27 23.74
CA THR A 165 10.64 3.81 25.11
C THR A 165 10.32 5.30 25.22
N GLY A 166 10.35 6.05 24.11
CA GLY A 166 10.26 7.51 24.13
C GLY A 166 11.51 8.24 24.64
N ILE A 167 12.52 7.51 25.14
CA ILE A 167 13.81 8.06 25.59
C ILE A 167 14.71 8.25 24.37
N VAL A 168 14.99 9.51 24.05
CA VAL A 168 15.74 9.89 22.85
C VAL A 168 17.19 10.19 23.25
N ALA A 169 18.01 9.14 23.31
CA ALA A 169 19.45 9.32 23.42
C ALA A 169 19.97 9.91 22.09
N SER A 170 20.68 11.03 22.18
CA SER A 170 21.09 11.79 21.00
C SER A 170 22.22 11.13 20.22
N LEU A 171 22.38 11.46 18.94
CA LEU A 171 23.51 11.01 18.13
C LEU A 171 24.87 11.53 18.68
N PRO A 172 26.00 10.83 18.44
CA PRO A 172 27.33 11.34 18.76
C PRO A 172 27.78 12.39 17.73
N VAL A 173 28.83 13.16 18.07
CA VAL A 173 29.53 14.03 17.11
C VAL A 173 30.22 13.16 16.05
N VAL A 174 30.19 13.57 14.78
CA VAL A 174 30.91 12.86 13.71
C VAL A 174 32.44 13.05 13.81
N SER A 175 33.21 12.13 13.22
CA SER A 175 34.65 12.31 13.03
C SER A 175 34.94 13.47 12.06
N GLU A 176 36.13 14.07 12.13
CA GLU A 176 36.53 15.11 11.15
C GLU A 176 36.57 14.55 9.71
N THR A 177 36.83 13.25 9.54
CA THR A 177 36.77 12.55 8.25
C THR A 177 35.34 12.48 7.69
N VAL A 178 34.35 12.12 8.51
CA VAL A 178 32.94 12.17 8.12
C VAL A 178 32.45 13.61 7.98
N PHE A 179 32.95 14.54 8.80
CA PHE A 179 32.58 15.95 8.71
C PHE A 179 32.98 16.57 7.37
N ASN A 180 34.24 16.39 6.92
CA ASN A 180 34.68 16.90 5.63
C ASN A 180 33.87 16.30 4.46
N TRP A 181 33.46 15.03 4.55
CA TRP A 181 32.52 14.44 3.59
C TRP A 181 31.11 15.07 3.64
N LEU A 182 30.61 15.44 4.82
CA LEU A 182 29.34 16.16 4.97
C LEU A 182 29.42 17.58 4.42
N LEU A 183 30.55 18.27 4.58
CA LEU A 183 30.81 19.58 3.96
C LEU A 183 30.82 19.47 2.42
N GLU A 184 31.48 18.46 1.86
CA GLU A 184 31.48 18.18 0.42
C GLU A 184 30.08 17.77 -0.11
N ARG A 185 29.27 17.12 0.74
CA ARG A 185 27.87 16.81 0.42
C ARG A 185 26.97 18.05 0.49
N ALA A 186 27.27 19.00 1.39
CA ALA A 186 26.56 20.28 1.53
C ALA A 186 26.93 21.28 0.41
N SER A 187 28.19 21.32 -0.02
CA SER A 187 28.64 22.16 -1.16
C SER A 187 27.94 21.79 -2.48
N ARG A 188 27.41 20.57 -2.61
CA ARG A 188 26.61 20.12 -3.76
C ARG A 188 25.12 20.52 -3.70
N LYS A 189 24.64 21.09 -2.58
CA LYS A 189 23.23 21.49 -2.38
C LYS A 189 22.91 22.83 -3.05
N SER A 190 21.64 23.00 -3.46
CA SER A 190 21.14 24.20 -4.14
C SER A 190 20.36 25.14 -3.21
N VAL A 191 19.92 24.64 -2.05
CA VAL A 191 19.19 25.40 -1.03
C VAL A 191 19.73 25.12 0.37
N VAL A 192 19.89 26.16 1.17
CA VAL A 192 20.16 26.09 2.62
C VAL A 192 18.88 26.45 3.36
N PHE A 193 18.45 25.60 4.29
CA PHE A 193 17.52 25.94 5.35
C PHE A 193 18.34 26.05 6.63
N SER A 194 18.38 27.23 7.25
CA SER A 194 19.04 27.44 8.53
C SER A 194 18.04 27.94 9.54
N ASP A 195 18.14 27.48 10.78
CA ASP A 195 17.66 28.29 11.89
C ASP A 195 18.51 29.56 12.03
N PHE A 196 17.96 30.62 12.61
CA PHE A 196 18.72 31.81 12.96
C PHE A 196 19.33 31.71 14.35
N ASP A 197 18.49 31.38 15.33
CA ASP A 197 18.80 31.48 16.75
C ASP A 197 19.80 30.42 17.21
N ASP A 198 20.86 30.88 17.89
CA ASP A 198 22.04 30.13 18.34
C ASP A 198 22.67 29.23 17.25
N THR A 199 22.34 29.52 15.98
CA THR A 199 22.68 28.73 14.79
C THR A 199 23.44 29.60 13.80
N LEU A 200 22.84 30.69 13.30
CA LEU A 200 23.53 31.70 12.49
C LEU A 200 24.21 32.72 13.38
N ASP A 201 23.48 33.26 14.36
CA ASP A 201 23.99 34.18 15.36
C ASP A 201 23.26 33.97 16.71
N LEU A 202 23.67 34.68 17.75
CA LEU A 202 23.08 34.53 19.09
C LEU A 202 21.59 34.90 19.12
N TYR A 203 20.82 34.26 19.99
CA TYR A 203 19.46 34.66 20.30
C TYR A 203 19.38 36.16 20.68
N ASN A 204 18.32 36.83 20.20
CA ASN A 204 18.07 38.27 20.26
C ASN A 204 19.17 39.22 19.72
N ALA A 205 20.22 38.72 19.04
CA ALA A 205 21.26 39.56 18.43
C ALA A 205 21.00 39.89 16.95
N VAL A 206 21.43 41.07 16.48
CA VAL A 206 21.52 41.40 15.06
C VAL A 206 22.59 40.54 14.37
N ALA A 207 22.38 40.15 13.11
CA ALA A 207 23.36 39.34 12.36
C ALA A 207 24.72 40.04 12.29
N SER A 208 25.74 39.37 12.81
CA SER A 208 27.12 39.87 12.81
C SER A 208 27.66 40.02 11.39
N ALA A 209 28.62 40.94 11.20
CA ALA A 209 29.23 41.17 9.89
C ALA A 209 29.83 39.89 9.26
N GLU A 210 30.32 38.96 10.11
CA GLU A 210 30.76 37.65 9.68
C GLU A 210 29.62 36.76 9.15
N THR A 211 28.49 36.69 9.86
CA THR A 211 27.31 35.91 9.46
C THR A 211 26.69 36.49 8.17
N VAL A 212 26.62 37.82 8.07
CA VAL A 212 26.25 38.54 6.85
C VAL A 212 27.13 38.09 5.68
N ALA A 213 28.46 38.16 5.81
CA ALA A 213 29.38 37.76 4.75
C ALA A 213 29.18 36.32 4.25
N ARG A 214 28.83 35.38 5.14
CA ARG A 214 28.56 33.97 4.75
C ARG A 214 27.22 33.80 4.05
N ILE A 215 26.18 34.50 4.51
CA ILE A 215 24.88 34.53 3.82
C ILE A 215 25.06 35.11 2.40
N LEU A 216 25.87 36.16 2.25
CA LEU A 216 26.22 36.74 0.95
C LEU A 216 26.94 35.73 0.04
N ALA A 217 28.01 35.09 0.51
CA ALA A 217 28.76 34.12 -0.27
C ALA A 217 27.90 32.95 -0.79
N VAL A 218 26.95 32.46 0.01
CA VAL A 218 25.98 31.43 -0.42
C VAL A 218 25.01 31.95 -1.48
N ARG A 219 24.57 33.22 -1.40
CA ARG A 219 23.73 33.84 -2.45
C ARG A 219 24.51 34.07 -3.75
N GLU A 220 25.77 34.48 -3.66
CA GLU A 220 26.67 34.72 -4.80
C GLU A 220 27.05 33.41 -5.52
N ALA A 221 27.15 32.29 -4.81
CA ALA A 221 27.22 30.94 -5.39
C ALA A 221 25.92 30.50 -6.13
N GLY A 222 24.91 31.38 -6.22
CA GLY A 222 23.65 31.13 -6.91
C GLY A 222 22.69 30.20 -6.15
N LYS A 223 22.84 30.10 -4.83
CA LYS A 223 22.04 29.21 -3.98
C LYS A 223 20.96 29.96 -3.22
N GLN A 224 19.88 29.26 -2.91
CA GLN A 224 18.76 29.82 -2.18
C GLN A 224 19.03 29.75 -0.68
N MET A 225 19.02 30.89 0.00
CA MET A 225 19.03 30.94 1.47
C MET A 225 17.60 30.98 1.99
N VAL A 226 17.30 30.13 2.97
CA VAL A 226 16.07 30.11 3.74
C VAL A 226 16.46 30.19 5.22
N ILE A 227 15.97 31.22 5.90
CA ILE A 227 16.18 31.42 7.34
C ILE A 227 14.85 31.17 8.02
N ILE A 228 14.82 30.32 9.04
CA ILE A 228 13.66 30.08 9.90
C ILE A 228 14.05 30.50 11.32
N THR A 229 13.11 30.96 12.13
CA THR A 229 13.40 31.51 13.46
C THR A 229 12.15 31.49 14.35
N ASP A 230 12.38 31.54 15.66
CA ASP A 230 11.30 31.76 16.63
C ASP A 230 10.87 33.24 16.69
N ARG A 231 11.72 34.19 16.25
CA ARG A 231 11.50 35.65 16.32
C ARG A 231 10.32 36.13 15.46
N PRO A 232 9.57 37.15 15.90
CA PRO A 232 8.54 37.81 15.08
C PRO A 232 9.14 38.65 13.94
N TYR A 233 8.26 39.07 13.02
CA TYR A 233 8.57 40.04 11.94
C TYR A 233 7.72 41.33 12.00
N LYS A 234 6.78 41.39 12.96
CA LYS A 234 5.89 42.52 13.26
C LYS A 234 6.28 43.13 14.60
N GLU A 235 5.84 44.36 14.84
CA GLU A 235 6.05 45.14 16.07
C GLU A 235 5.14 44.71 17.24
N GLU A 236 4.30 43.68 17.06
CA GLU A 236 3.48 43.04 18.11
C GLU A 236 4.35 42.17 19.04
N ARG A 237 5.32 42.80 19.73
CA ARG A 237 6.36 42.15 20.55
C ARG A 237 6.75 42.99 21.76
N ASP A 238 7.56 42.43 22.65
CA ASP A 238 8.28 43.21 23.66
C ASP A 238 9.27 44.17 22.95
N PRO A 239 9.34 45.47 23.29
CA PRO A 239 10.30 46.40 22.70
C PRO A 239 11.78 45.97 22.78
N GLU A 240 12.18 45.20 23.81
CA GLU A 240 13.56 44.75 24.01
C GLU A 240 13.96 43.54 23.14
N GLU A 241 13.01 42.91 22.44
CA GLU A 241 13.34 41.92 21.41
C GLU A 241 13.97 42.58 20.16
N VAL A 242 14.46 41.76 19.22
CA VAL A 242 14.93 42.18 17.90
C VAL A 242 14.19 41.35 16.84
N THR A 243 13.45 41.98 15.91
CA THR A 243 12.77 41.19 14.86
C THR A 243 13.77 40.53 13.93
N ILE A 244 13.35 39.49 13.20
CA ILE A 244 14.16 38.92 12.12
C ILE A 244 14.43 39.92 10.98
N LEU A 245 13.64 40.99 10.85
CA LEU A 245 13.84 42.01 9.82
C LEU A 245 14.96 42.98 10.22
N GLU A 246 14.93 43.49 11.44
CA GLU A 246 16.03 44.27 12.06
C GLU A 246 17.33 43.44 12.09
N SER A 247 17.22 42.16 12.48
CA SER A 247 18.36 41.23 12.57
C SER A 247 19.09 41.05 11.24
N LEU A 248 18.40 41.26 10.11
CA LEU A 248 18.94 41.13 8.76
C LEU A 248 19.07 42.48 8.04
N GLU A 249 18.85 43.61 8.73
CA GLU A 249 18.91 44.93 8.11
C GLU A 249 20.34 45.30 7.68
N SER A 250 21.35 44.78 8.38
CA SER A 250 22.78 44.89 8.04
C SER A 250 23.15 44.26 6.68
N ILE A 251 22.29 43.40 6.10
CA ILE A 251 22.49 42.86 4.75
C ILE A 251 22.05 43.91 3.71
N PRO A 252 22.91 44.33 2.76
CA PRO A 252 22.55 45.32 1.74
C PRO A 252 21.33 44.92 0.90
N ALA A 253 20.39 45.85 0.69
CA ALA A 253 19.10 45.62 0.04
C ALA A 253 19.17 44.76 -1.25
N ARG A 254 20.09 45.08 -2.17
CA ARG A 254 20.30 44.35 -3.44
C ARG A 254 20.68 42.86 -3.25
N LEU A 255 21.26 42.50 -2.11
CA LEU A 255 21.72 41.15 -1.78
C LEU A 255 20.73 40.40 -0.87
N ARG A 256 19.83 41.13 -0.20
CA ARG A 256 18.65 40.53 0.46
C ARG A 256 17.71 39.89 -0.55
N GLU A 257 17.64 40.39 -1.80
CA GLU A 257 16.72 39.89 -2.82
C GLU A 257 16.68 38.36 -2.85
N GLY A 258 15.47 37.81 -2.77
CA GLY A 258 15.22 36.39 -2.89
C GLY A 258 15.48 35.58 -1.62
N ILE A 259 16.12 36.12 -0.56
CA ILE A 259 16.17 35.45 0.75
C ILE A 259 14.73 35.24 1.26
N ILE A 260 14.46 34.06 1.81
CA ILE A 260 13.16 33.67 2.34
C ILE A 260 13.24 33.50 3.85
N LEU A 261 12.26 34.03 4.56
CA LEU A 261 12.16 33.98 6.02
C LEU A 261 10.95 33.13 6.44
N GLY A 262 11.11 32.28 7.45
CA GLY A 262 10.04 31.66 8.23
C GLY A 262 10.02 32.23 9.64
N ALA A 263 9.26 33.29 9.86
CA ALA A 263 9.20 34.02 11.12
C ALA A 263 8.18 33.42 12.10
N GLY A 264 8.34 33.68 13.40
CA GLY A 264 7.40 33.32 14.44
C GLY A 264 7.12 31.83 14.51
N ARG A 265 8.15 30.98 14.59
CA ARG A 265 8.06 29.51 14.46
C ARG A 265 7.42 29.04 13.15
N GLY A 266 7.48 29.87 12.11
CA GLY A 266 6.86 29.60 10.82
C GLY A 266 5.39 29.97 10.70
N GLY A 267 4.85 30.78 11.62
CA GLY A 267 3.54 31.42 11.47
C GLY A 267 3.45 32.36 10.27
N SER A 268 4.60 32.84 9.75
CA SER A 268 4.64 33.68 8.55
C SER A 268 5.83 33.32 7.67
N VAL A 269 5.61 33.27 6.36
CA VAL A 269 6.67 33.10 5.36
C VAL A 269 6.79 34.37 4.54
N LEU A 270 7.98 34.97 4.54
CA LEU A 270 8.31 36.18 3.79
C LEU A 270 9.38 35.90 2.73
N ARG A 271 9.49 36.80 1.75
CA ARG A 271 10.60 36.84 0.80
C ARG A 271 11.00 38.27 0.51
N TYR A 272 12.29 38.56 0.52
CA TYR A 272 12.78 39.88 0.10
C TYR A 272 12.66 40.08 -1.42
N GLY A 273 12.14 41.25 -1.82
CA GLY A 273 12.10 41.73 -3.20
C GLY A 273 13.44 42.32 -3.67
N ALA A 274 13.48 42.77 -4.93
CA ALA A 274 14.64 43.45 -5.52
C ALA A 274 14.89 44.85 -4.91
N ASP A 275 13.87 45.43 -4.26
CA ASP A 275 13.96 46.63 -3.43
C ASP A 275 14.54 46.36 -2.03
N GLY A 276 14.86 45.10 -1.71
CA GLY A 276 15.35 44.68 -0.41
C GLY A 276 14.32 44.78 0.72
N LYS A 277 13.02 44.90 0.41
CA LYS A 277 11.92 44.86 1.39
C LYS A 277 11.31 43.46 1.48
N ALA A 278 10.91 43.05 2.69
CA ALA A 278 10.29 41.76 2.91
C ALA A 278 8.81 41.76 2.49
N GLN A 279 8.43 40.87 1.58
CA GLN A 279 7.06 40.68 1.12
C GLN A 279 6.47 39.42 1.75
N LEU A 280 5.29 39.54 2.38
CA LEU A 280 4.57 38.42 2.95
C LEU A 280 4.08 37.47 1.84
N LEU A 281 4.54 36.22 1.85
CA LEU A 281 4.13 35.19 0.91
C LEU A 281 2.98 34.32 1.45
N TYR A 282 2.97 34.10 2.76
CA TYR A 282 1.99 33.28 3.48
C TYR A 282 1.98 33.67 4.96
N GLU A 283 0.80 33.59 5.59
CA GLU A 283 0.61 33.68 7.04
C GLU A 283 -0.35 32.53 7.41
N GLU A 284 0.01 31.74 8.43
CA GLU A 284 -0.86 30.66 8.93
C GLU A 284 -2.09 31.32 9.57
N PRO A 285 -3.33 30.84 9.31
CA PRO A 285 -4.49 31.35 10.02
C PRO A 285 -4.37 31.12 11.54
N PRO A 286 -4.85 32.03 12.39
CA PRO A 286 -4.87 31.81 13.85
C PRO A 286 -5.72 30.58 14.24
N LEU A 287 -5.61 30.17 15.50
CA LEU A 287 -6.53 29.21 16.11
C LEU A 287 -7.98 29.69 15.90
N ALA A 288 -8.84 28.84 15.36
CA ALA A 288 -10.24 29.22 15.15
C ALA A 288 -10.94 29.44 16.51
N VAL A 289 -11.94 30.32 16.57
CA VAL A 289 -12.68 30.62 17.82
C VAL A 289 -13.22 29.35 18.49
N VAL A 290 -13.65 28.37 17.70
CA VAL A 290 -14.13 27.05 18.15
C VAL A 290 -12.99 26.17 18.71
N GLU A 291 -11.75 26.35 18.25
CA GLU A 291 -10.57 25.69 18.82
C GLU A 291 -10.13 26.37 20.10
N VAL A 292 -10.11 27.70 20.16
CA VAL A 292 -9.80 28.48 21.38
C VAL A 292 -10.76 28.11 22.52
N GLU A 293 -12.05 28.00 22.23
CA GLU A 293 -13.05 27.58 23.22
C GLU A 293 -12.86 26.13 23.67
N LYS A 294 -12.52 25.20 22.75
CA LYS A 294 -12.14 23.83 23.13
C LYS A 294 -10.86 23.75 23.95
N ILE A 295 -9.89 24.64 23.70
CA ILE A 295 -8.65 24.75 24.46
C ILE A 295 -8.97 25.25 25.88
N ARG A 296 -9.81 26.28 26.02
CA ARG A 296 -10.33 26.76 27.32
C ARG A 296 -11.04 25.64 28.08
N GLN A 297 -11.95 24.92 27.44
CA GLN A 297 -12.63 23.76 28.04
C GLN A 297 -11.68 22.60 28.39
N ALA A 298 -10.51 22.50 27.76
CA ALA A 298 -9.46 21.55 28.14
C ALA A 298 -8.63 22.07 29.33
N ALA A 299 -8.30 23.36 29.34
CA ALA A 299 -7.62 24.06 30.41
C ALA A 299 -8.38 23.97 31.74
N GLU A 300 -9.70 24.23 31.75
CA GLU A 300 -10.52 24.06 32.96
C GLU A 300 -10.48 22.62 33.49
N GLY A 301 -10.50 21.63 32.60
CA GLY A 301 -10.39 20.21 32.97
C GLY A 301 -9.02 19.81 33.53
N VAL A 302 -7.98 20.61 33.29
CA VAL A 302 -6.65 20.47 33.92
C VAL A 302 -6.60 21.26 35.23
N LYS A 303 -7.06 22.51 35.25
CA LYS A 303 -7.08 23.37 36.45
C LYS A 303 -7.85 22.73 37.60
N ALA A 304 -9.00 22.13 37.32
CA ALA A 304 -9.80 21.38 38.30
C ALA A 304 -9.06 20.17 38.93
N ARG A 305 -7.91 19.78 38.39
CA ARG A 305 -7.12 18.60 38.82
C ARG A 305 -5.67 18.93 39.22
N LEU A 306 -5.24 20.21 39.19
CA LEU A 306 -3.88 20.59 39.59
C LEU A 306 -3.58 20.21 41.05
N ALA A 307 -4.56 20.33 41.94
CA ALA A 307 -4.44 19.94 43.34
C ALA A 307 -4.17 18.41 43.51
N GLU A 308 -4.69 17.56 42.61
CA GLU A 308 -4.37 16.12 42.61
C GLU A 308 -2.88 15.86 42.29
N LEU A 309 -2.23 16.80 41.61
CA LEU A 309 -0.83 16.75 41.20
C LEU A 309 0.10 17.47 42.19
N GLY A 310 -0.42 17.99 43.31
CA GLY A 310 0.37 18.75 44.29
C GLY A 310 0.84 20.12 43.78
N THR A 311 0.10 20.75 42.87
CA THR A 311 0.42 22.06 42.30
C THR A 311 -0.84 22.93 42.18
N GLU A 312 -0.63 24.22 41.95
CA GLU A 312 -1.66 25.21 41.66
C GLU A 312 -1.30 25.97 40.38
N LEU A 313 -2.24 26.76 39.86
CA LEU A 313 -1.96 27.75 38.83
C LEU A 313 -1.03 28.84 39.40
N HIS A 314 -0.14 29.40 38.58
CA HIS A 314 0.60 30.61 38.99
C HIS A 314 -0.38 31.79 39.17
N ASP A 315 -0.17 32.59 40.22
CA ASP A 315 -1.13 33.57 40.72
C ASP A 315 -1.15 34.91 39.95
N GLY A 316 -0.20 35.11 39.02
CA GLY A 316 0.00 36.38 38.32
C GLY A 316 1.13 37.24 38.90
N SER A 317 1.74 36.83 40.00
CA SER A 317 2.85 37.56 40.64
C SER A 317 4.08 37.66 39.72
N GLY A 318 4.87 38.72 39.93
CA GLY A 318 6.05 39.02 39.10
C GLY A 318 5.75 39.44 37.67
N GLY A 319 4.49 39.77 37.33
CA GLY A 319 4.07 40.16 35.98
C GLY A 319 3.91 38.99 35.00
N ILE A 320 4.09 37.75 35.46
CA ILE A 320 3.92 36.54 34.65
C ILE A 320 2.45 36.09 34.75
N PRO A 321 1.64 36.11 33.67
CA PRO A 321 0.23 35.74 33.75
C PRO A 321 0.05 34.22 33.94
N GLY A 322 -0.88 33.82 34.82
CA GLY A 322 -1.16 32.41 35.12
C GLY A 322 -1.59 31.58 33.91
N GLU A 323 -2.31 32.19 32.96
CA GLU A 323 -2.61 31.61 31.65
C GLU A 323 -2.44 32.65 30.54
N SER A 324 -2.06 32.22 29.34
CA SER A 324 -2.00 33.07 28.16
C SER A 324 -2.56 32.36 26.92
N TYR A 325 -3.42 33.07 26.19
CA TYR A 325 -4.09 32.62 24.96
C TYR A 325 -3.62 33.54 23.81
N LEU A 326 -2.67 33.06 23.02
CA LEU A 326 -2.12 33.76 21.86
C LEU A 326 -2.74 33.22 20.57
N SER A 327 -2.62 33.98 19.48
CA SER A 327 -3.18 33.67 18.15
C SER A 327 -2.88 32.25 17.63
N TYR A 328 -1.79 31.63 18.09
CA TYR A 328 -1.32 30.31 17.63
C TYR A 328 -1.03 29.31 18.76
N SER A 329 -1.18 29.69 20.02
CA SER A 329 -0.72 28.89 21.15
C SER A 329 -1.46 29.24 22.44
N TYR A 330 -1.49 28.28 23.36
CA TYR A 330 -1.96 28.49 24.72
C TYR A 330 -0.92 27.98 25.71
N SER A 331 -0.78 28.66 26.84
CA SER A 331 0.12 28.28 27.92
C SER A 331 -0.52 28.47 29.29
N MET A 332 -0.15 27.59 30.22
CA MET A 332 -0.55 27.59 31.63
C MET A 332 0.73 27.57 32.47
N MET A 333 0.93 28.62 33.26
CA MET A 333 2.01 28.73 34.24
C MET A 333 1.57 28.02 35.52
N LEU A 334 2.43 27.15 36.04
CA LEU A 334 2.23 26.44 37.31
C LEU A 334 3.04 27.13 38.41
N LYS A 335 2.63 26.98 39.66
CA LYS A 335 3.26 27.62 40.83
C LYS A 335 4.79 27.43 40.85
N ALA A 336 5.54 28.46 41.26
CA ALA A 336 6.98 28.33 41.49
C ALA A 336 7.30 27.15 42.44
N GLY A 337 8.41 26.45 42.20
CA GLY A 337 8.76 25.22 42.94
C GLY A 337 7.94 23.96 42.59
N THR A 338 7.00 24.01 41.65
CA THR A 338 6.23 22.83 41.21
C THR A 338 7.16 21.68 40.77
N PRO A 339 7.00 20.45 41.32
CA PRO A 339 7.89 19.34 41.00
C PRO A 339 7.73 18.89 39.54
N GLN A 340 8.82 18.43 38.93
CA GLN A 340 8.88 18.04 37.52
C GLN A 340 7.77 17.04 37.12
N SER A 341 7.45 16.10 38.01
CA SER A 341 6.36 15.12 37.85
C SER A 341 5.01 15.79 37.61
N ALA A 342 4.66 16.80 38.41
CA ALA A 342 3.41 17.54 38.29
C ALA A 342 3.32 18.33 36.98
N VAL A 343 4.42 18.95 36.52
CA VAL A 343 4.46 19.65 35.22
C VAL A 343 4.22 18.68 34.05
N LEU A 344 4.82 17.48 34.12
CA LEU A 344 4.66 16.44 33.09
C LEU A 344 3.26 15.83 33.12
N ALA A 345 2.72 15.56 34.30
CA ALA A 345 1.36 15.08 34.49
C ALA A 345 0.33 16.10 33.98
N ALA A 346 0.47 17.39 34.31
CA ALA A 346 -0.40 18.45 33.80
C ALA A 346 -0.35 18.56 32.26
N ALA A 347 0.84 18.43 31.66
CA ALA A 347 0.99 18.39 30.20
C ALA A 347 0.32 17.16 29.57
N GLN A 348 0.35 16.00 30.24
CA GLN A 348 -0.36 14.79 29.80
C GLN A 348 -1.89 14.92 29.97
N LEU A 349 -2.38 15.53 31.06
CA LEU A 349 -3.80 15.82 31.24
C LEU A 349 -4.32 16.75 30.14
N LEU A 350 -3.60 17.84 29.84
CA LEU A 350 -3.95 18.76 28.76
C LEU A 350 -3.99 18.04 27.40
N ARG A 351 -3.00 17.18 27.13
CA ARG A 351 -2.91 16.35 25.92
C ARG A 351 -4.13 15.41 25.77
N GLU A 352 -4.62 14.85 26.87
CA GLU A 352 -5.84 14.02 26.88
C GLU A 352 -7.13 14.83 26.69
N GLU A 353 -7.30 15.93 27.42
CA GLU A 353 -8.51 16.77 27.32
C GLU A 353 -8.65 17.38 25.92
N LEU A 354 -7.54 17.82 25.30
CA LEU A 354 -7.51 18.25 23.90
C LEU A 354 -7.90 17.11 22.95
N SER A 355 -7.33 15.91 23.15
CA SER A 355 -7.64 14.74 22.33
C SER A 355 -9.13 14.35 22.38
N ARG A 356 -9.74 14.39 23.58
CA ARG A 356 -11.19 14.15 23.78
C ARG A 356 -12.06 15.17 23.02
N ARG A 357 -11.58 16.41 22.85
CA ARG A 357 -12.24 17.51 22.10
C ARG A 357 -11.87 17.53 20.61
N GLY A 358 -11.03 16.60 20.15
CA GLY A 358 -10.61 16.46 18.76
C GLY A 358 -9.50 17.40 18.32
N ILE A 359 -8.72 17.93 19.26
CA ILE A 359 -7.51 18.74 19.00
C ILE A 359 -6.27 17.85 19.14
N ALA A 360 -5.34 17.97 18.19
CA ALA A 360 -4.16 17.10 18.07
C ALA A 360 -2.82 17.86 18.10
N TYR A 361 -2.79 19.07 18.69
CA TYR A 361 -1.59 19.88 18.81
C TYR A 361 -0.58 19.30 19.82
N LYS A 362 0.70 19.60 19.62
CA LYS A 362 1.81 19.14 20.46
C LYS A 362 1.78 19.89 21.80
N VAL A 363 1.53 19.18 22.90
CA VAL A 363 1.66 19.72 24.27
C VAL A 363 3.07 19.44 24.81
N THR A 364 3.80 20.51 25.11
CA THR A 364 5.13 20.50 25.73
C THR A 364 5.05 20.99 27.18
N ALA A 365 5.64 20.23 28.10
CA ALA A 365 6.06 20.76 29.39
C ALA A 365 7.38 21.55 29.20
N ARG A 366 7.53 22.66 29.92
CA ARG A 366 8.76 23.44 30.02
C ARG A 366 9.04 23.68 31.51
N LEU A 367 10.17 23.17 31.98
CA LEU A 367 10.62 23.42 33.35
C LEU A 367 11.31 24.77 33.41
N ALA A 368 11.24 25.43 34.56
CA ALA A 368 12.07 26.60 34.82
C ALA A 368 13.52 26.18 35.07
N ASN A 369 14.48 26.90 34.48
CA ASN A 369 15.91 26.72 34.76
C ASN A 369 16.29 27.16 36.20
N ASP A 370 15.42 27.94 36.82
CA ASP A 370 15.51 28.49 38.17
C ASP A 370 14.23 28.08 38.91
N PRO A 371 14.29 27.31 40.02
CA PRO A 371 13.11 26.86 40.76
C PRO A 371 12.20 27.99 41.29
N VAL A 372 12.72 29.23 41.41
CA VAL A 372 11.96 30.41 41.84
C VAL A 372 11.00 30.89 40.74
N LYS A 373 11.25 30.54 39.47
CA LYS A 373 10.38 30.90 38.35
C LYS A 373 9.31 29.81 38.10
N PRO A 374 8.09 30.19 37.70
CA PRO A 374 7.04 29.22 37.41
C PRO A 374 7.40 28.32 36.21
N PRO A 375 7.37 26.98 36.34
CA PRO A 375 7.38 26.09 35.18
C PRO A 375 6.01 26.13 34.49
N TYR A 376 5.93 25.69 33.23
CA TYR A 376 4.72 25.85 32.44
C TYR A 376 4.45 24.71 31.47
N ILE A 377 3.17 24.56 31.10
CA ILE A 377 2.74 23.70 30.01
C ILE A 377 2.22 24.55 28.86
N MET A 378 2.53 24.16 27.63
CA MET A 378 2.20 24.92 26.43
C MET A 378 1.74 23.99 25.32
N LEU A 379 0.71 24.41 24.57
CA LEU A 379 0.40 23.89 23.24
C LEU A 379 0.72 24.97 22.21
N SER A 380 1.21 24.56 21.04
CA SER A 380 1.25 25.44 19.87
C SER A 380 0.75 24.72 18.62
N LYS A 381 0.09 25.49 17.76
CA LYS A 381 -0.23 25.14 16.38
C LYS A 381 1.00 25.24 15.47
N LEU A 382 1.99 26.05 15.86
CA LEU A 382 3.17 26.36 15.06
C LEU A 382 4.42 25.61 15.53
N ASP A 383 5.15 25.08 14.56
CA ASP A 383 6.54 24.68 14.67
C ASP A 383 7.23 24.90 13.32
N LYS A 384 8.57 24.84 13.30
CA LYS A 384 9.40 25.13 12.11
C LYS A 384 9.02 24.25 10.89
N SER A 385 8.31 23.12 11.05
CA SER A 385 7.80 22.31 9.93
C SER A 385 6.72 23.00 9.10
N VAL A 386 5.99 23.97 9.67
CA VAL A 386 4.93 24.73 9.00
C VAL A 386 5.56 25.59 7.89
N ALA A 387 6.52 26.45 8.25
CA ALA A 387 7.29 27.22 7.27
C ALA A 387 7.97 26.33 6.23
N VAL A 388 8.66 25.26 6.65
CA VAL A 388 9.34 24.36 5.70
C VAL A 388 8.34 23.79 4.68
N ARG A 389 7.18 23.28 5.11
CA ARG A 389 6.17 22.73 4.19
C ARG A 389 5.69 23.75 3.17
N HIS A 390 5.37 24.98 3.59
CA HIS A 390 4.89 26.01 2.66
C HIS A 390 5.98 26.53 1.71
N ILE A 391 7.23 26.64 2.17
CA ILE A 391 8.38 27.03 1.33
C ILE A 391 8.67 25.93 0.30
N VAL A 392 8.70 24.66 0.73
CA VAL A 392 8.89 23.48 -0.11
C VAL A 392 7.80 23.36 -1.18
N GLU A 393 6.52 23.49 -0.81
CA GLU A 393 5.40 23.43 -1.75
C GLU A 393 5.46 24.55 -2.79
N ARG A 394 5.66 25.80 -2.34
CA ARG A 394 5.66 26.99 -3.20
C ARG A 394 6.82 26.99 -4.19
N LEU A 395 8.02 26.62 -3.74
CA LEU A 395 9.23 26.56 -4.58
C LEU A 395 9.41 25.23 -5.32
N LYS A 396 8.76 24.14 -4.88
CA LYS A 396 8.91 22.76 -5.41
C LYS A 396 10.31 22.18 -5.18
N ILE A 397 10.88 22.48 -4.02
CA ILE A 397 12.19 21.99 -3.57
C ILE A 397 12.12 20.49 -3.25
N SER A 398 13.17 19.73 -3.54
CA SER A 398 13.30 18.34 -3.10
C SER A 398 14.19 18.21 -1.85
N ALA A 399 14.08 17.09 -1.11
CA ALA A 399 14.98 16.80 0.01
C ALA A 399 16.46 16.62 -0.45
N ASP A 400 16.67 16.16 -1.68
CA ASP A 400 18.00 16.00 -2.27
C ASP A 400 18.65 17.34 -2.61
N ASP A 401 17.87 18.41 -2.83
CA ASP A 401 18.36 19.79 -3.06
C ASP A 401 18.84 20.51 -1.79
N VAL A 402 18.38 20.07 -0.61
CA VAL A 402 18.48 20.83 0.66
C VAL A 402 19.57 20.34 1.60
N VAL A 403 20.26 21.28 2.26
CA VAL A 403 20.85 21.09 3.59
C VAL A 403 20.03 21.86 4.64
N ILE A 404 19.72 21.22 5.76
CA ILE A 404 19.10 21.82 6.96
C ILE A 404 20.21 22.03 8.01
N VAL A 405 20.23 23.19 8.67
CA VAL A 405 21.17 23.57 9.73
C VAL A 405 20.37 24.09 10.93
N GLY A 406 20.72 23.69 12.16
CA GLY A 406 20.00 24.14 13.35
C GLY A 406 20.64 23.76 14.69
N ASP A 407 20.18 24.40 15.77
CA ASP A 407 20.54 24.16 17.17
C ASP A 407 19.88 22.87 17.70
N GLY A 408 20.08 21.73 17.02
CA GLY A 408 19.56 20.44 17.49
C GLY A 408 19.90 20.23 18.96
N MET A 409 18.87 20.20 19.80
CA MET A 409 18.98 20.25 21.26
C MET A 409 17.79 19.49 21.84
N PHE A 410 17.97 18.48 22.68
CA PHE A 410 16.84 17.72 23.24
C PHE A 410 16.92 17.53 24.76
N ALA A 411 15.95 18.11 25.47
CA ALA A 411 15.66 17.73 26.86
C ALA A 411 14.92 16.39 26.84
N PRO A 412 15.48 15.29 27.38
CA PRO A 412 14.87 14.00 27.14
C PRO A 412 13.53 13.85 27.88
N LYS A 413 12.54 13.28 27.16
CA LYS A 413 11.29 12.75 27.72
C LYS A 413 11.47 11.65 28.77
N TRP A 414 12.72 11.26 29.04
CA TRP A 414 13.25 10.57 30.22
C TRP A 414 12.28 10.47 31.40
N VAL A 415 11.84 11.61 31.93
CA VAL A 415 11.09 11.64 33.18
C VAL A 415 9.62 11.22 33.03
N GLU A 416 8.98 11.41 31.86
CA GLU A 416 7.65 10.80 31.59
C GLU A 416 7.72 9.25 31.69
N LEU A 417 8.87 8.63 31.38
CA LEU A 417 9.04 7.18 31.52
C LEU A 417 9.63 6.76 32.88
N LYS A 418 10.55 7.54 33.45
CA LYS A 418 11.21 7.23 34.73
C LYS A 418 10.21 7.16 35.88
N GLU A 419 9.16 7.96 35.85
CA GLU A 419 8.12 7.97 36.89
C GLU A 419 7.13 6.81 36.76
N ILE A 420 6.89 6.30 35.55
CA ILE A 420 5.94 5.20 35.29
C ILE A 420 6.63 3.83 35.34
N LEU A 421 7.87 3.73 34.85
CA LEU A 421 8.66 2.49 34.73
C LEU A 421 10.16 2.80 34.97
N PRO A 422 10.58 3.09 36.22
CA PRO A 422 11.94 3.53 36.53
C PRO A 422 13.04 2.58 36.05
N ASP A 423 12.84 1.26 36.14
CA ASP A 423 13.82 0.26 35.71
C ASP A 423 13.94 0.18 34.18
N VAL A 424 12.81 0.23 33.46
CA VAL A 424 12.79 0.23 31.99
C VAL A 424 13.44 1.50 31.46
N ALA A 425 13.17 2.64 32.10
CA ALA A 425 13.85 3.88 31.83
C ALA A 425 15.36 3.74 32.09
N ALA A 426 15.77 3.36 33.29
CA ALA A 426 17.19 3.23 33.65
C ALA A 426 17.95 2.20 32.79
N ALA A 427 17.29 1.16 32.27
CA ALA A 427 17.87 0.25 31.29
C ALA A 427 18.01 0.89 29.90
N ALA A 428 16.99 1.61 29.42
CA ALA A 428 17.02 2.29 28.13
C ALA A 428 18.02 3.46 28.08
N GLN A 429 18.14 4.23 29.17
CA GLN A 429 19.17 5.26 29.30
C GLN A 429 20.57 4.64 29.31
N ARG A 430 20.81 3.57 30.10
CA ARG A 430 22.09 2.84 30.09
C ARG A 430 22.42 2.35 28.68
N ALA A 431 21.51 1.66 28.01
CA ALA A 431 21.71 1.22 26.62
C ALA A 431 22.04 2.39 25.68
N GLY A 432 21.37 3.53 25.79
CA GLY A 432 21.67 4.73 25.02
C GLY A 432 23.04 5.34 25.31
N LEU A 433 23.50 5.30 26.57
CA LEU A 433 24.83 5.77 26.98
C LEU A 433 25.95 4.80 26.55
N ASP A 434 25.75 3.51 26.75
CA ASP A 434 26.67 2.44 26.36
C ASP A 434 26.92 2.43 24.84
N LEU A 435 25.86 2.67 24.05
CA LEU A 435 25.92 2.84 22.60
C LEU A 435 26.67 4.11 22.17
N ARG A 436 26.55 5.23 22.91
CA ARG A 436 27.26 6.49 22.62
C ARG A 436 28.71 6.52 23.10
N LYS A 437 29.04 5.80 24.17
CA LYS A 437 30.32 5.85 24.90
C LYS A 437 30.71 7.27 25.35
N ALA A 438 29.74 8.14 25.62
CA ALA A 438 29.96 9.55 25.96
C ALA A 438 28.89 10.05 26.96
N PRO A 439 29.23 10.98 27.88
CA PRO A 439 28.31 11.49 28.88
C PRO A 439 27.13 12.27 28.26
N GLU A 440 25.98 12.21 28.91
CA GLU A 440 24.73 12.77 28.35
C GLU A 440 24.70 14.30 28.38
N LYS A 441 24.79 14.92 27.20
CA LYS A 441 24.33 16.29 27.00
C LYS A 441 22.80 16.31 26.84
N LEU A 442 22.12 16.39 27.98
CA LEU A 442 20.73 16.86 28.04
C LEU A 442 20.70 18.29 27.46
N THR A 443 19.72 18.60 26.61
CA THR A 443 19.67 19.89 25.90
C THR A 443 18.23 20.47 25.88
N GLY A 444 17.65 20.91 24.75
CA GLY A 444 16.46 21.80 24.73
C GLY A 444 15.50 21.67 23.53
N ASN A 445 15.77 22.38 22.42
CA ASN A 445 14.84 22.61 21.29
C ASN A 445 14.87 21.58 20.14
N ASP A 446 13.70 21.03 19.77
CA ASP A 446 13.47 20.20 18.55
C ASP A 446 13.72 20.97 17.20
N THR A 447 14.58 21.99 17.12
CA THR A 447 14.73 22.88 15.94
C THR A 447 14.99 22.13 14.63
N ASP A 448 16.07 21.34 14.59
CA ASP A 448 16.55 20.63 13.41
C ASP A 448 15.51 19.60 12.94
N ARG A 449 14.92 18.90 13.91
CA ARG A 449 13.84 17.93 13.76
C ARG A 449 12.53 18.54 13.27
N ASN A 450 12.13 19.69 13.79
CA ASN A 450 10.92 20.38 13.32
C ASN A 450 11.11 20.79 11.84
N MET A 451 12.31 21.22 11.44
CA MET A 451 12.59 21.47 10.02
C MET A 451 12.61 20.19 9.18
N GLU A 452 13.23 19.10 9.65
CA GLU A 452 13.25 17.80 8.95
C GLU A 452 11.85 17.18 8.79
N LEU A 453 10.98 17.31 9.80
CA LEU A 453 9.57 16.91 9.70
C LEU A 453 8.80 17.66 8.59
N GLY A 454 9.24 18.86 8.22
CA GLY A 454 8.70 19.60 7.08
C GLY A 454 9.26 19.18 5.72
N LEU A 455 10.45 18.58 5.69
CA LEU A 455 11.08 18.03 4.47
C LEU A 455 11.83 16.72 4.77
N PRO A 456 11.11 15.59 4.99
CA PRO A 456 11.73 14.38 5.49
C PRO A 456 12.78 13.80 4.52
N GLY A 457 13.96 13.46 5.07
CA GLY A 457 15.10 12.97 4.32
C GLY A 457 16.03 14.06 3.75
N ALA A 458 15.86 15.33 4.08
CA ALA A 458 16.87 16.36 3.79
C ALA A 458 18.21 16.04 4.48
N LEU A 459 19.33 16.65 4.04
CA LEU A 459 20.60 16.50 4.75
C LEU A 459 20.58 17.41 5.99
N THR A 460 20.41 16.87 7.19
CA THR A 460 20.28 17.67 8.42
C THR A 460 21.59 17.66 9.20
N LEU A 461 22.16 18.84 9.44
CA LEU A 461 23.44 19.03 10.11
C LEU A 461 23.23 19.89 11.37
N SER A 462 23.23 19.24 12.54
CA SER A 462 23.06 19.95 13.81
C SER A 462 24.37 20.59 14.26
N VAL A 463 24.28 21.85 14.66
CA VAL A 463 25.34 22.63 15.29
C VAL A 463 25.14 22.80 16.80
N GLY A 464 24.03 22.31 17.37
CA GLY A 464 23.77 22.35 18.82
C GLY A 464 24.63 21.37 19.64
N GLY A 465 25.30 20.41 18.97
CA GLY A 465 26.04 19.33 19.61
C GLY A 465 25.18 18.10 19.98
N THR A 466 23.90 18.10 19.60
CA THR A 466 22.97 16.97 19.70
C THR A 466 22.04 16.93 18.48
N ALA A 467 21.53 15.75 18.11
CA ALA A 467 20.48 15.56 17.10
C ALA A 467 19.59 14.35 17.47
N ASP A 468 18.35 14.33 16.98
CA ASP A 468 17.40 13.21 17.17
C ASP A 468 17.74 12.03 16.22
N PRO A 469 18.00 10.80 16.72
CA PRO A 469 18.30 9.65 15.88
C PRO A 469 17.16 9.26 14.93
N ARG A 470 15.91 9.66 15.18
CA ARG A 470 14.77 9.35 14.31
C ARG A 470 14.83 10.10 12.96
N MET A 471 15.63 11.17 12.86
CA MET A 471 15.91 11.86 11.61
C MET A 471 16.93 11.06 10.77
N LYS A 472 16.46 10.43 9.70
CA LYS A 472 17.22 9.42 8.94
C LYS A 472 18.52 9.92 8.32
N ASN A 473 18.63 11.23 8.07
CA ASN A 473 19.79 11.88 7.45
C ASN A 473 20.40 12.98 8.37
N ALA A 474 20.21 12.88 9.70
CA ALA A 474 20.79 13.81 10.65
C ALA A 474 22.21 13.44 11.10
N PHE A 475 23.07 14.45 11.24
CA PHE A 475 24.45 14.35 11.71
C PHE A 475 24.77 15.48 12.70
N VAL A 476 25.52 15.19 13.76
CA VAL A 476 25.98 16.21 14.72
C VAL A 476 27.39 16.66 14.34
N LEU A 477 27.56 17.95 14.03
CA LEU A 477 28.82 18.51 13.58
C LEU A 477 29.80 18.77 14.76
N PRO A 478 31.12 18.74 14.52
CA PRO A 478 32.10 19.22 15.48
C PRO A 478 32.06 20.76 15.59
N GLY A 479 32.22 21.27 16.82
CA GLY A 479 32.04 22.68 17.15
C GLY A 479 30.67 22.96 17.82
N LYS A 480 30.25 24.22 17.83
CA LYS A 480 28.93 24.67 18.31
C LYS A 480 28.44 25.90 17.55
N GLY A 481 27.12 25.98 17.34
CA GLY A 481 26.37 27.18 16.96
C GLY A 481 26.98 28.00 15.81
N PRO A 482 27.03 29.35 15.91
CA PRO A 482 27.50 30.25 14.85
C PRO A 482 28.88 29.91 14.28
N ALA A 483 29.81 29.35 15.08
CA ALA A 483 31.15 29.00 14.62
C ALA A 483 31.15 27.73 13.73
N ALA A 484 30.32 26.73 14.06
CA ALA A 484 30.15 25.54 13.23
C ALA A 484 29.34 25.86 11.96
N THR A 485 28.30 26.69 12.08
CA THR A 485 27.51 27.15 10.92
C THR A 485 28.34 27.97 9.95
N ARG A 486 29.25 28.84 10.40
CA ARG A 486 30.17 29.57 9.52
C ARG A 486 31.01 28.63 8.65
N ARG A 487 31.70 27.65 9.25
CA ARG A 487 32.45 26.60 8.50
C ARG A 487 31.58 25.88 7.48
N LEU A 488 30.31 25.62 7.81
CA LEU A 488 29.37 24.96 6.90
C LEU A 488 28.92 25.87 5.75
N LEU A 489 28.62 27.15 6.01
CA LEU A 489 28.22 28.10 4.97
C LEU A 489 29.39 28.43 4.03
N ASP A 490 30.61 28.54 4.56
CA ASP A 490 31.85 28.68 3.77
C ASP A 490 31.98 27.49 2.78
N ALA A 491 31.73 26.26 3.24
CA ALA A 491 31.69 25.07 2.37
C ALA A 491 30.49 25.05 1.41
N VAL A 492 29.31 25.54 1.81
CA VAL A 492 28.17 25.65 0.88
C VAL A 492 28.45 26.67 -0.22
N ALA A 493 29.14 27.77 0.06
CA ALA A 493 29.53 28.76 -0.94
C ALA A 493 30.61 28.23 -1.92
N SER A 494 31.39 27.21 -1.53
CA SER A 494 32.58 26.77 -2.28
C SER A 494 32.32 26.13 -3.65
N LEU A 495 31.07 25.88 -4.03
CA LEU A 495 30.69 25.37 -5.36
C LEU A 495 29.42 26.11 -5.85
N PRO A 496 29.37 26.53 -7.14
CA PRO A 496 28.19 27.17 -7.69
C PRO A 496 27.01 26.18 -7.82
N SER A 497 25.79 26.71 -7.79
CA SER A 497 24.57 25.94 -8.07
C SER A 497 24.62 25.29 -9.46
N GLN A 498 24.26 24.00 -9.58
CA GLN A 498 24.19 23.28 -10.87
C GLN A 498 23.23 23.96 -11.87
N ALA A 499 22.26 24.74 -11.39
CA ALA A 499 21.38 25.54 -12.23
C ALA A 499 22.09 26.71 -12.92
N LEU A 500 23.18 27.24 -12.33
CA LEU A 500 24.06 28.21 -13.00
C LEU A 500 24.98 27.51 -14.01
N GLN A 501 25.53 26.34 -13.67
CA GLN A 501 26.38 25.57 -14.58
C GLN A 501 25.65 25.25 -15.90
N ARG A 502 24.43 24.68 -15.80
CA ARG A 502 23.60 24.42 -16.99
C ARG A 502 23.21 25.69 -17.74
N ARG A 503 22.92 26.80 -17.04
CA ARG A 503 22.70 28.10 -17.70
C ARG A 503 23.92 28.61 -18.45
N GLY A 504 25.14 28.33 -17.98
CA GLY A 504 26.38 28.66 -18.69
C GLY A 504 26.56 27.81 -19.95
N GLU A 505 26.33 26.50 -19.84
CA GLU A 505 26.36 25.54 -20.96
C GLU A 505 25.31 25.91 -22.03
N ASP A 506 24.06 26.17 -21.62
CA ASP A 506 22.96 26.59 -22.50
C ASP A 506 23.20 27.98 -23.10
N ALA A 507 23.76 28.94 -22.35
CA ALA A 507 24.02 30.30 -22.85
C ALA A 507 25.12 30.36 -23.92
N GLY A 508 26.07 29.42 -23.91
CA GLY A 508 27.03 29.24 -25.00
C GLY A 508 26.37 28.86 -26.33
N ALA A 509 25.14 28.32 -26.30
CA ALA A 509 24.42 27.79 -27.46
C ALA A 509 23.31 28.74 -27.99
N ARG A 510 23.63 30.02 -28.22
CA ARG A 510 22.77 31.04 -28.88
C ARG A 510 21.33 31.13 -28.34
N ALA A 511 21.16 31.78 -27.20
CA ALA A 511 19.81 32.13 -26.70
C ALA A 511 19.11 33.19 -27.59
N PRO A 512 17.95 32.91 -28.20
CA PRO A 512 17.06 33.95 -28.72
C PRO A 512 16.37 34.68 -27.56
N ALA A 513 16.00 35.94 -27.78
CA ALA A 513 15.32 36.74 -26.76
C ALA A 513 14.00 36.08 -26.31
N SER A 514 13.84 35.88 -25.00
CA SER A 514 12.60 35.33 -24.45
C SER A 514 11.49 36.38 -24.49
N PRO A 515 10.34 36.11 -25.13
CA PRO A 515 9.22 37.06 -25.16
C PRO A 515 8.64 37.27 -23.74
N PRO A 516 8.03 38.43 -23.46
CA PRO A 516 7.49 38.75 -22.14
C PRO A 516 6.44 37.71 -21.72
N VAL A 517 6.58 37.21 -20.48
CA VAL A 517 5.63 36.24 -19.92
C VAL A 517 4.30 36.95 -19.64
N PRO A 518 3.19 36.60 -20.31
CA PRO A 518 1.91 37.24 -20.05
C PRO A 518 1.43 36.91 -18.63
N ALA A 519 0.86 37.91 -17.96
CA ALA A 519 0.38 37.80 -16.59
C ALA A 519 -0.64 36.65 -16.46
N ARG A 520 -0.24 35.58 -15.78
CA ARG A 520 -1.15 34.46 -15.49
C ARG A 520 -2.12 34.88 -14.38
N SER A 521 -3.41 34.88 -14.70
CA SER A 521 -4.47 34.97 -13.70
C SER A 521 -4.28 33.89 -12.64
N SER A 522 -4.32 34.28 -11.38
CA SER A 522 -4.04 33.44 -10.21
C SER A 522 -5.17 32.48 -9.84
N GLY A 523 -6.11 32.21 -10.76
CA GLY A 523 -7.25 31.30 -10.63
C GLY A 523 -6.88 29.81 -10.57
N ALA A 524 -5.74 29.47 -9.98
CA ALA A 524 -5.39 28.11 -9.62
C ALA A 524 -6.22 27.71 -8.39
N HIS A 525 -7.42 27.17 -8.61
CA HIS A 525 -8.18 26.50 -7.56
C HIS A 525 -7.29 25.44 -6.89
N SER A 526 -6.85 25.73 -5.67
CA SER A 526 -6.49 24.66 -4.75
C SER A 526 -7.74 23.79 -4.53
N MET A 527 -7.57 22.49 -4.32
CA MET A 527 -8.67 21.60 -3.91
C MET A 527 -8.95 21.80 -2.41
N GLY A 528 -9.28 23.06 -2.06
CA GLY A 528 -9.45 23.55 -0.71
C GLY A 528 -10.77 23.10 -0.10
N GLY A 529 -10.71 22.05 0.71
CA GLY A 529 -11.66 21.85 1.81
C GLY A 529 -13.03 21.26 1.49
N GLU A 530 -13.57 21.38 0.27
CA GLU A 530 -14.89 20.80 -0.04
C GLU A 530 -14.92 19.28 0.26
N PRO A 531 -15.81 18.81 1.14
CA PRO A 531 -15.94 17.39 1.43
C PRO A 531 -16.58 16.69 0.22
N VAL A 532 -16.08 15.50 -0.13
CA VAL A 532 -16.63 14.70 -1.24
C VAL A 532 -18.14 14.58 -1.09
N GLY A 533 -18.87 15.08 -2.08
CA GLY A 533 -20.32 15.05 -2.08
C GLY A 533 -20.82 13.63 -1.85
N LYS A 534 -21.74 13.44 -0.89
CA LYS A 534 -22.36 12.13 -0.62
C LYS A 534 -22.92 11.50 -1.92
N LYS A 535 -23.47 12.34 -2.81
CA LYS A 535 -23.93 11.99 -4.17
C LYS A 535 -22.83 11.33 -5.01
N THR A 536 -21.64 11.93 -5.09
CA THR A 536 -20.46 11.38 -5.79
C THR A 536 -20.04 10.02 -5.25
N THR A 537 -20.02 9.90 -3.91
CA THR A 537 -19.64 8.63 -3.25
C THR A 537 -20.63 7.52 -3.59
N VAL A 538 -21.93 7.78 -3.40
CA VAL A 538 -23.00 6.82 -3.72
C VAL A 538 -22.97 6.46 -5.21
N ALA A 539 -22.86 7.42 -6.12
CA ALA A 539 -22.85 7.16 -7.54
C ALA A 539 -21.63 6.34 -8.01
N TYR A 540 -20.44 6.61 -7.47
CA TYR A 540 -19.25 5.81 -7.73
C TYR A 540 -19.46 4.35 -7.28
N PHE A 541 -19.95 4.14 -6.06
CA PHE A 541 -20.17 2.79 -5.54
C PHE A 541 -21.33 2.06 -6.26
N SER A 542 -22.42 2.73 -6.60
CA SER A 542 -23.50 2.12 -7.40
C SER A 542 -23.01 1.72 -8.80
N GLN A 543 -22.23 2.57 -9.47
CA GLN A 543 -21.65 2.26 -10.78
C GLN A 543 -20.67 1.07 -10.71
N LEU A 544 -19.80 1.05 -9.70
CA LEU A 544 -18.90 -0.07 -9.40
C LEU A 544 -19.67 -1.37 -9.14
N MET A 545 -20.74 -1.32 -8.34
CA MET A 545 -21.52 -2.50 -7.97
C MET A 545 -22.30 -3.07 -9.15
N LEU A 546 -22.92 -2.22 -9.98
CA LEU A 546 -23.59 -2.64 -11.22
C LEU A 546 -22.59 -3.20 -12.25
N GLY A 547 -21.43 -2.54 -12.42
CA GLY A 547 -20.35 -3.03 -13.29
C GLY A 547 -19.78 -4.37 -12.82
N THR A 548 -19.66 -4.58 -11.51
CA THR A 548 -19.24 -5.86 -10.92
C THR A 548 -20.28 -6.95 -11.14
N LEU A 549 -21.57 -6.68 -10.82
CA LEU A 549 -22.65 -7.65 -10.96
C LEU A 549 -22.82 -8.11 -12.42
N THR A 550 -22.75 -7.17 -13.36
CA THR A 550 -22.84 -7.47 -14.80
C THR A 550 -21.65 -8.27 -15.30
N PHE A 551 -20.42 -7.97 -14.84
CA PHE A 551 -19.24 -8.79 -15.12
C PHE A 551 -19.42 -10.22 -14.58
N ILE A 552 -19.87 -10.43 -13.33
CA ILE A 552 -20.08 -11.77 -12.76
C ILE A 552 -21.06 -12.59 -13.61
N ALA A 553 -22.22 -12.01 -13.95
CA ALA A 553 -23.23 -12.69 -14.77
C ALA A 553 -22.67 -13.13 -16.13
N VAL A 554 -21.95 -12.22 -16.80
CA VAL A 554 -21.26 -12.44 -18.07
C VAL A 554 -20.19 -13.54 -17.97
N THR A 555 -19.36 -13.54 -16.92
CA THR A 555 -18.29 -14.52 -16.76
C THR A 555 -18.81 -15.93 -16.46
N ILE A 556 -19.97 -16.06 -15.82
CA ILE A 556 -20.64 -17.36 -15.65
C ILE A 556 -21.31 -17.81 -16.96
N ALA A 557 -21.85 -16.88 -17.76
CA ALA A 557 -22.52 -17.19 -19.04
C ALA A 557 -21.54 -17.51 -20.19
N TYR A 558 -20.34 -16.93 -20.20
CA TYR A 558 -19.43 -17.03 -21.35
C TYR A 558 -18.97 -18.46 -21.70
N PRO A 559 -18.62 -19.36 -20.75
CA PRO A 559 -18.33 -20.75 -21.05
C PRO A 559 -19.46 -21.45 -21.82
N PHE A 560 -20.72 -21.14 -21.51
CA PHE A 560 -21.89 -21.78 -22.14
C PHE A 560 -22.22 -21.22 -23.53
N VAL A 561 -21.63 -20.07 -23.89
CA VAL A 561 -21.62 -19.54 -25.26
C VAL A 561 -20.46 -20.13 -26.07
N ALA A 562 -19.27 -20.23 -25.48
CA ALA A 562 -18.06 -20.58 -26.22
C ALA A 562 -17.83 -22.08 -26.36
N VAL A 563 -17.96 -22.87 -25.27
CA VAL A 563 -17.65 -24.30 -25.28
C VAL A 563 -18.49 -25.10 -26.30
N PRO A 564 -19.80 -24.84 -26.49
CA PRO A 564 -20.58 -25.55 -27.53
C PRO A 564 -20.14 -25.27 -28.97
N VAL A 565 -19.37 -24.20 -29.22
CA VAL A 565 -18.97 -23.76 -30.57
C VAL A 565 -17.52 -24.13 -30.89
N VAL A 566 -16.64 -24.18 -29.88
CA VAL A 566 -15.18 -24.41 -30.08
C VAL A 566 -14.59 -25.51 -29.18
N GLY A 567 -15.42 -26.17 -28.37
CA GLY A 567 -14.99 -27.16 -27.37
C GLY A 567 -14.19 -26.54 -26.22
N TRP A 568 -13.82 -27.37 -25.23
CA TRP A 568 -13.02 -26.91 -24.08
C TRP A 568 -11.63 -26.40 -24.51
N THR A 569 -10.91 -27.10 -25.38
CA THR A 569 -9.58 -26.66 -25.87
C THR A 569 -9.66 -25.32 -26.60
N GLY A 570 -10.65 -25.14 -27.48
CA GLY A 570 -10.88 -23.85 -28.14
C GLY A 570 -11.32 -22.75 -27.18
N TYR A 571 -12.09 -23.07 -26.13
CA TYR A 571 -12.45 -22.09 -25.09
C TYR A 571 -11.22 -21.62 -24.29
N ALA A 572 -10.31 -22.53 -23.93
CA ALA A 572 -9.05 -22.15 -23.28
C ALA A 572 -8.18 -21.26 -24.19
N VAL A 573 -8.14 -21.54 -25.49
CA VAL A 573 -7.50 -20.68 -26.50
C VAL A 573 -8.15 -19.28 -26.53
N LEU A 574 -9.48 -19.20 -26.60
CA LEU A 574 -10.22 -17.93 -26.59
C LEU A 574 -9.88 -17.08 -25.36
N MET A 575 -9.91 -17.70 -24.16
CA MET A 575 -9.52 -17.05 -22.92
C MET A 575 -8.04 -16.62 -22.89
N ALA A 576 -7.15 -17.40 -23.50
CA ALA A 576 -5.73 -17.05 -23.64
C ALA A 576 -5.53 -15.82 -24.53
N PHE A 577 -6.20 -15.74 -25.68
CA PHE A 577 -6.15 -14.59 -26.57
C PHE A 577 -6.83 -13.35 -26.00
N GLY A 578 -7.98 -13.50 -25.32
CA GLY A 578 -8.79 -12.38 -24.87
C GLY A 578 -8.02 -11.39 -24.01
N LEU A 579 -7.28 -11.90 -23.02
CA LEU A 579 -6.46 -11.07 -22.12
C LEU A 579 -5.31 -10.31 -22.82
N MET A 580 -4.95 -10.70 -24.04
CA MET A 580 -3.94 -10.00 -24.86
C MET A 580 -4.48 -8.66 -25.35
N ALA A 581 -5.79 -8.53 -25.63
CA ALA A 581 -6.41 -7.22 -25.89
C ALA A 581 -6.29 -6.29 -24.68
N GLY A 582 -6.36 -6.84 -23.45
CA GLY A 582 -6.15 -6.09 -22.23
C GLY A 582 -4.79 -5.39 -22.15
N ILE A 583 -3.79 -5.87 -22.90
CA ILE A 583 -2.43 -5.32 -22.93
C ILE A 583 -2.35 -4.09 -23.84
N ALA A 584 -3.12 -4.07 -24.93
CA ALA A 584 -3.36 -2.87 -25.73
C ALA A 584 -4.32 -1.90 -25.02
N ALA A 585 -5.29 -2.42 -24.27
CA ALA A 585 -6.27 -1.64 -23.52
C ALA A 585 -5.62 -0.77 -22.44
N GLY A 586 -4.66 -1.31 -21.67
CA GLY A 586 -4.02 -0.59 -20.56
C GLY A 586 -3.47 0.79 -20.96
N PRO A 587 -2.60 0.90 -21.99
CA PRO A 587 -2.12 2.19 -22.51
C PRO A 587 -3.22 3.10 -23.07
N VAL A 588 -4.28 2.55 -23.67
CA VAL A 588 -5.39 3.35 -24.25
C VAL A 588 -6.32 3.88 -23.16
N SER A 589 -6.69 3.05 -22.18
CA SER A 589 -7.43 3.48 -20.99
C SER A 589 -6.60 4.45 -20.15
N GLY A 590 -5.28 4.26 -20.04
CA GLY A 590 -4.33 5.24 -19.51
C GLY A 590 -4.42 6.60 -20.22
N TRP A 591 -4.40 6.59 -21.55
CA TRP A 591 -4.56 7.82 -22.34
C TRP A 591 -5.96 8.47 -22.18
N ILE A 592 -7.03 7.69 -22.09
CA ILE A 592 -8.40 8.17 -21.81
C ILE A 592 -8.43 8.87 -20.45
N ILE A 593 -7.87 8.24 -19.42
CA ILE A 593 -7.71 8.80 -18.07
C ILE A 593 -6.93 10.12 -18.14
N ASP A 594 -5.75 10.14 -18.78
CA ASP A 594 -4.84 11.30 -18.76
C ASP A 594 -5.29 12.48 -19.66
N ARG A 595 -6.31 12.29 -20.50
CA ARG A 595 -6.83 13.34 -21.38
C ARG A 595 -8.24 13.80 -21.03
N LEU A 596 -9.12 12.93 -20.54
CA LEU A 596 -10.54 13.25 -20.40
C LEU A 596 -10.91 13.59 -18.95
N PRO A 597 -11.77 14.62 -18.72
CA PRO A 597 -12.38 14.88 -17.43
C PRO A 597 -13.05 13.63 -16.84
N THR A 598 -13.07 13.54 -15.52
CA THR A 598 -13.39 12.28 -14.80
C THR A 598 -14.77 11.71 -15.15
N ARG A 599 -15.81 12.56 -15.22
CA ARG A 599 -17.15 12.14 -15.69
C ARG A 599 -17.12 11.59 -17.11
N THR A 600 -16.49 12.31 -18.05
CA THR A 600 -16.38 11.92 -19.46
C THR A 600 -15.61 10.61 -19.63
N GLY A 601 -14.52 10.41 -18.89
CA GLY A 601 -13.77 9.15 -18.90
C GLY A 601 -14.57 7.97 -18.37
N MET A 602 -15.30 8.13 -17.26
CA MET A 602 -16.20 7.09 -16.72
C MET A 602 -17.35 6.77 -17.67
N ALA A 603 -17.97 7.80 -18.28
CA ALA A 603 -19.08 7.65 -19.21
C ALA A 603 -18.65 6.92 -20.49
N ILE A 604 -17.52 7.31 -21.09
CA ILE A 604 -16.99 6.62 -22.28
C ILE A 604 -16.59 5.19 -21.96
N ASN A 605 -15.92 4.91 -20.83
CA ASN A 605 -15.61 3.54 -20.45
C ASN A 605 -16.90 2.70 -20.31
N THR A 606 -17.93 3.24 -19.65
CA THR A 606 -19.21 2.54 -19.45
C THR A 606 -19.99 2.32 -20.76
N LEU A 607 -19.93 3.27 -21.70
CA LEU A 607 -20.49 3.12 -23.04
C LEU A 607 -19.73 2.04 -23.84
N SER A 608 -18.40 2.03 -23.77
CA SER A 608 -17.58 0.94 -24.34
C SER A 608 -17.90 -0.40 -23.70
N ARG A 609 -18.14 -0.47 -22.38
CA ARG A 609 -18.59 -1.70 -21.69
C ARG A 609 -19.90 -2.21 -22.29
N ALA A 610 -20.91 -1.36 -22.43
CA ALA A 610 -22.19 -1.75 -23.03
C ALA A 610 -22.06 -2.20 -24.50
N ALA A 611 -21.31 -1.46 -25.32
CA ALA A 611 -21.13 -1.79 -26.75
C ALA A 611 -20.40 -3.13 -26.96
N LEU A 612 -19.36 -3.40 -26.18
CA LEU A 612 -18.59 -4.64 -26.23
C LEU A 612 -19.40 -5.84 -25.72
N LEU A 613 -20.24 -5.66 -24.69
CA LEU A 613 -21.15 -6.70 -24.20
C LEU A 613 -22.26 -7.06 -25.20
N MET A 614 -22.68 -6.13 -26.07
CA MET A 614 -23.64 -6.41 -27.16
C MET A 614 -23.05 -7.22 -28.32
N ALA A 615 -21.73 -7.41 -28.40
CA ALA A 615 -21.09 -8.10 -29.52
C ALA A 615 -21.56 -9.56 -29.67
N LEU A 616 -21.59 -10.34 -28.57
CA LEU A 616 -22.03 -11.74 -28.62
C LEU A 616 -23.53 -11.90 -28.96
N PRO A 617 -24.47 -11.16 -28.34
CA PRO A 617 -25.86 -11.12 -28.78
C PRO A 617 -26.01 -10.80 -30.27
N ALA A 618 -25.26 -9.83 -30.78
CA ALA A 618 -25.30 -9.48 -32.21
C ALA A 618 -24.76 -10.61 -33.11
N PHE A 619 -23.61 -11.22 -32.77
CA PHE A 619 -23.05 -12.33 -33.56
C PHE A 619 -23.94 -13.57 -33.56
N HIS A 620 -24.65 -13.84 -32.45
CA HIS A 620 -25.67 -14.88 -32.39
C HIS A 620 -26.90 -14.54 -33.24
N TYR A 621 -27.44 -13.32 -33.11
CA TYR A 621 -28.60 -12.85 -33.87
C TYR A 621 -28.38 -12.88 -35.40
N PHE A 622 -27.18 -12.52 -35.86
CA PHE A 622 -26.81 -12.60 -37.28
C PHE A 622 -26.33 -14.00 -37.73
N GLY A 623 -26.35 -15.02 -36.86
CA GLY A 623 -25.94 -16.38 -37.20
C GLY A 623 -24.43 -16.58 -37.48
N VAL A 624 -23.60 -15.58 -37.17
CA VAL A 624 -22.15 -15.57 -37.46
C VAL A 624 -21.30 -16.04 -36.27
N LEU A 625 -21.86 -16.79 -35.33
CA LEU A 625 -21.17 -17.28 -34.14
C LEU A 625 -20.19 -18.41 -34.49
N ASN A 626 -18.90 -18.12 -34.42
CA ASN A 626 -17.80 -19.05 -34.74
C ASN A 626 -16.53 -18.67 -33.96
N PHE A 627 -15.43 -19.41 -34.14
CA PHE A 627 -14.17 -19.12 -33.42
C PHE A 627 -13.70 -17.66 -33.55
N TRP A 628 -13.83 -17.02 -34.72
CA TRP A 628 -13.32 -15.66 -34.95
C TRP A 628 -14.21 -14.58 -34.31
N THR A 629 -15.53 -14.75 -34.33
CA THR A 629 -16.45 -13.82 -33.64
C THR A 629 -16.43 -14.01 -32.13
N LEU A 630 -16.24 -15.25 -31.66
CA LEU A 630 -15.93 -15.55 -30.25
C LEU A 630 -14.57 -14.99 -29.81
N LEU A 631 -13.56 -15.01 -30.68
CA LEU A 631 -12.24 -14.43 -30.43
C LEU A 631 -12.36 -12.91 -30.29
N LEU A 632 -13.09 -12.25 -31.19
CA LEU A 632 -13.37 -10.82 -31.09
C LEU A 632 -14.12 -10.47 -29.79
N ALA A 633 -15.04 -11.32 -29.34
CA ALA A 633 -15.67 -11.19 -28.02
C ALA A 633 -14.74 -11.47 -26.83
N SER A 634 -13.76 -12.38 -26.98
CA SER A 634 -12.74 -12.62 -25.96
C SER A 634 -11.83 -11.40 -25.80
N LEU A 635 -11.42 -10.82 -26.92
CA LEU A 635 -10.62 -9.59 -27.00
C LEU A 635 -11.42 -8.39 -26.45
N ALA A 636 -12.73 -8.35 -26.70
CA ALA A 636 -13.63 -7.42 -26.07
C ALA A 636 -13.62 -7.56 -24.54
N ASP A 637 -13.86 -8.76 -23.98
CA ASP A 637 -13.90 -8.97 -22.52
C ASP A 637 -12.54 -8.73 -21.83
N GLY A 638 -11.43 -9.15 -22.43
CA GLY A 638 -10.10 -8.83 -21.92
C GLY A 638 -9.78 -7.33 -21.93
N TRP A 639 -10.36 -6.58 -22.88
CA TRP A 639 -10.35 -5.12 -22.87
C TRP A 639 -11.25 -4.56 -21.74
N LEU A 640 -12.43 -5.12 -21.49
CA LEU A 640 -13.31 -4.74 -20.37
C LEU A 640 -12.56 -4.85 -19.04
N LEU A 641 -12.00 -6.04 -18.75
CA LEU A 641 -11.29 -6.33 -17.51
C LEU A 641 -10.09 -5.40 -17.28
N SER A 642 -9.25 -5.23 -18.30
CA SER A 642 -8.09 -4.32 -18.21
C SER A 642 -8.52 -2.87 -18.05
N SER A 643 -9.57 -2.44 -18.75
CA SER A 643 -10.11 -1.09 -18.62
C SER A 643 -10.67 -0.84 -17.22
N ILE A 644 -11.40 -1.78 -16.62
CA ILE A 644 -11.85 -1.72 -15.21
C ILE A 644 -10.65 -1.52 -14.27
N MET A 645 -9.66 -2.41 -14.34
CA MET A 645 -8.50 -2.38 -13.44
C MET A 645 -7.66 -1.10 -13.60
N THR A 646 -7.52 -0.60 -14.84
CA THR A 646 -6.76 0.62 -15.15
C THR A 646 -7.51 1.89 -14.76
N THR A 647 -8.80 2.02 -15.10
CA THR A 647 -9.54 3.27 -14.89
C THR A 647 -10.00 3.49 -13.46
N ASP A 648 -10.48 2.44 -12.80
CA ASP A 648 -11.20 2.62 -11.53
C ASP A 648 -10.24 3.03 -10.40
N GLY A 649 -8.95 2.67 -10.48
CA GLY A 649 -7.92 3.17 -9.57
C GLY A 649 -7.62 4.66 -9.76
N ALA A 650 -7.50 5.11 -11.00
CA ALA A 650 -7.22 6.51 -11.33
C ALA A 650 -8.41 7.43 -11.05
N PHE A 651 -9.64 6.98 -11.28
CA PHE A 651 -10.85 7.74 -10.93
C PHE A 651 -11.01 7.88 -9.42
N VAL A 652 -10.71 6.85 -8.62
CA VAL A 652 -10.71 6.97 -7.15
C VAL A 652 -9.71 8.02 -6.67
N GLN A 653 -8.50 8.08 -7.24
CA GLN A 653 -7.50 9.09 -6.90
C GLN A 653 -7.89 10.54 -7.27
N ARG A 654 -8.90 10.73 -8.14
CA ARG A 654 -9.40 12.05 -8.58
C ARG A 654 -10.69 12.47 -7.87
N LEU A 655 -11.55 11.51 -7.51
CA LEU A 655 -12.84 11.75 -6.88
C LEU A 655 -12.76 11.88 -5.36
N PHE A 656 -11.70 11.34 -4.73
CA PHE A 656 -11.57 11.28 -3.28
C PHE A 656 -10.22 11.87 -2.80
N PRO A 657 -10.21 12.77 -1.79
CA PRO A 657 -8.99 13.28 -1.17
C PRO A 657 -8.09 12.18 -0.63
N SER A 658 -6.78 12.41 -0.65
CA SER A 658 -5.72 11.49 -0.18
C SER A 658 -6.04 10.81 1.15
N ARG A 659 -6.49 11.59 2.15
CA ARG A 659 -6.88 11.12 3.50
C ARG A 659 -8.02 10.09 3.53
N HIS A 660 -8.75 9.88 2.43
CA HIS A 660 -9.85 8.92 2.31
C HIS A 660 -9.53 7.75 1.38
N LEU A 661 -8.43 7.80 0.60
CA LEU A 661 -8.13 6.79 -0.43
C LEU A 661 -7.96 5.38 0.13
N SER A 662 -7.40 5.21 1.34
CA SER A 662 -7.29 3.88 1.97
C SER A 662 -8.68 3.29 2.22
N ALA A 663 -9.56 4.01 2.92
CA ALA A 663 -10.92 3.56 3.22
C ALA A 663 -11.77 3.31 1.96
N VAL A 664 -11.64 4.16 0.93
CA VAL A 664 -12.36 4.00 -0.34
C VAL A 664 -11.86 2.78 -1.11
N ASN A 665 -10.54 2.53 -1.16
CA ASN A 665 -9.98 1.34 -1.79
C ASN A 665 -10.36 0.05 -1.06
N SER A 666 -10.32 0.06 0.28
CA SER A 666 -10.77 -1.06 1.11
C SER A 666 -12.25 -1.37 0.89
N LEU A 667 -13.11 -0.35 0.90
CA LEU A 667 -14.55 -0.51 0.62
C LEU A 667 -14.81 -0.99 -0.82
N ARG A 668 -14.07 -0.49 -1.81
CA ARG A 668 -14.13 -0.95 -3.21
C ARG A 668 -13.80 -2.44 -3.33
N PHE A 669 -12.73 -2.89 -2.68
CA PHE A 669 -12.31 -4.29 -2.70
C PHE A 669 -13.30 -5.20 -1.95
N MET A 670 -13.77 -4.78 -0.77
CA MET A 670 -14.80 -5.51 -0.03
C MET A 670 -16.12 -5.60 -0.80
N SER A 671 -16.60 -4.52 -1.43
CA SER A 671 -17.84 -4.54 -2.23
C SER A 671 -17.75 -5.52 -3.40
N TYR A 672 -16.60 -5.64 -4.06
CA TYR A 672 -16.38 -6.65 -5.09
C TYR A 672 -16.53 -8.08 -4.54
N LEU A 673 -15.86 -8.37 -3.42
CA LEU A 673 -15.93 -9.69 -2.77
C LEU A 673 -17.33 -10.02 -2.22
N ILE A 674 -18.00 -9.04 -1.60
CA ILE A 674 -19.37 -9.20 -1.08
C ILE A 674 -20.35 -9.48 -2.22
N LEU A 675 -20.22 -8.84 -3.39
CA LEU A 675 -21.05 -9.13 -4.55
C LEU A 675 -20.80 -10.53 -5.11
N GLN A 676 -19.54 -10.94 -5.26
CA GLN A 676 -19.18 -12.30 -5.69
C GLN A 676 -19.80 -13.37 -4.78
N VAL A 677 -19.72 -13.19 -3.46
CA VAL A 677 -20.32 -14.10 -2.47
C VAL A 677 -21.84 -14.05 -2.53
N ALA A 678 -22.45 -12.86 -2.44
CA ALA A 678 -23.91 -12.72 -2.38
C ALA A 678 -24.59 -13.27 -3.64
N PHE A 679 -24.09 -12.91 -4.84
CA PHE A 679 -24.71 -13.31 -6.09
C PHE A 679 -24.28 -14.71 -6.56
N GLY A 680 -23.00 -15.07 -6.45
CA GLY A 680 -22.53 -16.40 -6.83
C GLY A 680 -23.02 -17.49 -5.87
N LEU A 681 -22.80 -17.29 -4.56
CA LEU A 681 -22.96 -18.34 -3.55
C LEU A 681 -24.38 -18.47 -2.98
N ILE A 682 -25.02 -17.34 -2.67
CA ILE A 682 -26.27 -17.30 -1.89
C ILE A 682 -27.47 -17.18 -2.83
N LEU A 683 -27.59 -16.07 -3.56
CA LEU A 683 -28.70 -15.81 -4.48
C LEU A 683 -28.70 -16.79 -5.67
N GLY A 684 -27.52 -17.27 -6.07
CA GLY A 684 -27.39 -18.26 -7.14
C GLY A 684 -27.62 -17.66 -8.51
N LEU A 685 -26.98 -16.54 -8.82
CA LEU A 685 -27.00 -15.87 -10.13
C LEU A 685 -26.71 -16.84 -11.29
N GLY A 686 -25.87 -17.86 -11.05
CA GLY A 686 -25.63 -18.94 -12.01
C GLY A 686 -26.87 -19.77 -12.37
N HIS A 687 -27.86 -19.90 -11.49
CA HIS A 687 -29.15 -20.54 -11.82
C HIS A 687 -29.96 -19.70 -12.80
N ILE A 688 -29.89 -18.37 -12.70
CA ILE A 688 -30.48 -17.47 -13.69
C ILE A 688 -29.78 -17.67 -15.04
N VAL A 689 -28.46 -17.88 -15.05
CA VAL A 689 -27.68 -18.23 -16.27
C VAL A 689 -28.02 -19.62 -16.81
N ASP A 690 -28.35 -20.61 -15.97
CA ASP A 690 -28.86 -21.93 -16.44
C ASP A 690 -30.29 -21.83 -17.03
N GLN A 691 -31.14 -20.97 -16.47
CA GLN A 691 -32.54 -20.82 -16.90
C GLN A 691 -32.72 -19.89 -18.11
N TRP A 692 -31.85 -18.90 -18.27
CA TRP A 692 -31.92 -17.92 -19.36
C TRP A 692 -31.03 -18.33 -20.51
N ASN A 693 -31.40 -17.93 -21.73
CA ASN A 693 -30.47 -17.94 -22.85
C ASN A 693 -29.23 -17.08 -22.46
N PRO A 694 -27.99 -17.59 -22.53
CA PRO A 694 -26.82 -16.84 -22.08
C PRO A 694 -26.60 -15.55 -22.89
N PHE A 695 -27.05 -15.46 -24.15
CA PHE A 695 -27.03 -14.20 -24.91
C PHE A 695 -27.97 -13.14 -24.31
N ALA A 696 -29.07 -13.53 -23.67
CA ALA A 696 -29.93 -12.60 -22.92
C ALA A 696 -29.24 -12.07 -21.66
N VAL A 697 -28.35 -12.85 -21.04
CA VAL A 697 -27.50 -12.39 -19.92
C VAL A 697 -26.51 -11.31 -20.39
N PHE A 698 -25.86 -11.51 -21.54
CA PHE A 698 -25.00 -10.50 -22.17
C PHE A 698 -25.78 -9.21 -22.54
N ALA A 699 -26.95 -9.35 -23.17
CA ALA A 699 -27.79 -8.21 -23.55
C ALA A 699 -28.31 -7.44 -22.32
N GLY A 700 -28.75 -8.15 -21.27
CA GLY A 700 -29.15 -7.54 -20.00
C GLY A 700 -27.98 -6.84 -19.29
N ALA A 701 -26.78 -7.42 -19.32
CA ALA A 701 -25.57 -6.82 -18.78
C ALA A 701 -25.18 -5.53 -19.53
N ALA A 702 -25.29 -5.51 -20.86
CA ALA A 702 -25.12 -4.31 -21.66
C ALA A 702 -26.19 -3.23 -21.32
N GLY A 703 -27.46 -3.63 -21.24
CA GLY A 703 -28.58 -2.76 -20.88
C GLY A 703 -28.41 -2.11 -19.51
N ILE A 704 -27.97 -2.84 -18.49
CA ILE A 704 -27.69 -2.30 -17.15
C ILE A 704 -26.55 -1.26 -17.19
N ASN A 705 -25.49 -1.51 -17.97
CA ASN A 705 -24.40 -0.54 -18.11
C ASN A 705 -24.86 0.73 -18.87
N LEU A 706 -25.60 0.57 -19.96
CA LEU A 706 -26.07 1.68 -20.80
C LEU A 706 -27.18 2.52 -20.14
N LEU A 707 -28.18 1.87 -19.54
CA LEU A 707 -29.41 2.53 -19.08
C LEU A 707 -29.38 2.88 -17.58
N ILE A 708 -28.61 2.16 -16.75
CA ILE A 708 -28.55 2.42 -15.31
C ILE A 708 -27.22 3.05 -14.93
N ALA A 709 -26.09 2.40 -15.21
CA ALA A 709 -24.79 2.90 -14.79
C ALA A 709 -24.42 4.25 -15.44
N LEU A 710 -24.73 4.44 -16.73
CA LEU A 710 -24.50 5.71 -17.42
C LEU A 710 -25.37 6.86 -16.87
N LEU A 711 -26.65 6.59 -16.56
CA LEU A 711 -27.55 7.56 -15.93
C LEU A 711 -27.16 7.88 -14.48
N VAL A 712 -26.42 7.01 -13.79
CA VAL A 712 -25.81 7.31 -12.48
C VAL A 712 -24.54 8.18 -12.63
N ILE A 713 -23.73 7.96 -13.68
CA ILE A 713 -22.49 8.73 -13.89
C ILE A 713 -22.77 10.20 -14.19
N PHE A 714 -23.62 10.50 -15.18
CA PHE A 714 -23.78 11.85 -15.72
C PHE A 714 -24.20 12.93 -14.70
N PRO A 715 -25.24 12.73 -13.86
CA PRO A 715 -25.71 13.76 -12.92
C PRO A 715 -24.92 13.81 -11.60
N PHE A 716 -24.26 12.72 -11.18
CA PHE A 716 -23.71 12.61 -9.82
C PHE A 716 -22.17 12.56 -9.72
N ILE A 717 -21.46 12.18 -10.79
CA ILE A 717 -19.99 12.24 -10.82
C ILE A 717 -19.56 13.65 -11.24
N PRO A 718 -18.70 14.36 -10.48
CA PRO A 718 -18.24 15.71 -10.82
C PRO A 718 -17.27 15.67 -12.02
N ASN A 719 -17.30 16.73 -12.83
CA ASN A 719 -16.49 16.80 -14.05
C ASN A 719 -15.05 17.28 -13.78
N VAL A 720 -14.35 16.61 -12.86
CA VAL A 720 -13.00 16.99 -12.43
C VAL A 720 -12.02 16.91 -13.61
N ALA A 721 -11.43 18.06 -13.95
CA ALA A 721 -10.46 18.20 -15.04
C ALA A 721 -9.10 17.57 -14.70
N VAL A 722 -8.36 17.14 -15.73
CA VAL A 722 -7.06 16.47 -15.54
C VAL A 722 -5.93 17.51 -15.44
N PRO A 723 -5.08 17.44 -14.39
CA PRO A 723 -3.82 18.19 -14.37
C PRO A 723 -2.95 17.73 -15.54
N ARG A 724 -2.71 18.61 -16.53
CA ARG A 724 -1.88 18.27 -17.70
C ARG A 724 -0.48 17.85 -17.24
N PRO A 725 0.02 16.64 -17.56
CA PRO A 725 1.37 16.23 -17.19
C PRO A 725 2.39 17.16 -17.85
N ARG A 726 3.39 17.63 -17.09
CA ARG A 726 4.43 18.57 -17.54
C ARG A 726 5.65 17.89 -18.18
N GLY A 727 5.59 16.58 -18.41
CA GLY A 727 6.64 15.85 -19.12
C GLY A 727 6.70 16.18 -20.62
N PRO A 728 7.68 15.61 -21.35
CA PRO A 728 7.68 15.68 -22.81
C PRO A 728 6.36 15.14 -23.38
N GLY A 729 5.98 15.67 -24.55
CA GLY A 729 4.73 15.30 -25.22
C GLY A 729 4.59 13.78 -25.47
N PRO A 730 3.36 13.30 -25.69
CA PRO A 730 3.11 11.87 -25.86
C PRO A 730 4.01 11.27 -26.93
N VAL A 731 4.51 10.05 -26.69
CA VAL A 731 5.18 9.24 -27.71
C VAL A 731 4.30 9.24 -28.96
N ARG A 732 4.79 9.81 -30.07
CA ARG A 732 4.05 9.85 -31.33
C ARG A 732 3.65 8.41 -31.68
N LYS A 733 2.37 8.18 -32.02
CA LYS A 733 1.85 6.81 -32.26
C LYS A 733 2.68 6.08 -33.32
N ASP A 734 3.00 6.80 -34.38
CA ASP A 734 3.89 6.43 -35.48
C ASP A 734 5.29 6.00 -35.00
N PHE A 735 5.85 6.66 -33.98
CA PHE A 735 7.13 6.27 -33.38
C PHE A 735 7.03 4.94 -32.62
N PHE A 736 5.93 4.66 -31.91
CA PHE A 736 5.78 3.39 -31.21
C PHE A 736 5.69 2.21 -32.19
N LEU A 737 4.82 2.29 -33.19
CA LEU A 737 4.70 1.24 -34.21
C LEU A 737 5.99 1.11 -35.04
N LYS A 738 6.63 2.22 -35.44
CA LYS A 738 7.91 2.17 -36.17
C LYS A 738 9.08 1.66 -35.32
N LYS A 739 9.03 1.78 -33.98
CA LYS A 739 10.04 1.25 -33.07
C LYS A 739 9.89 -0.25 -32.81
N TYR A 740 8.64 -0.74 -32.69
CA TYR A 740 8.34 -2.13 -32.30
C TYR A 740 7.70 -2.96 -33.42
N TRP A 741 7.97 -2.62 -34.69
CA TRP A 741 7.35 -3.30 -35.84
C TRP A 741 7.73 -4.78 -35.95
N LYS A 742 8.95 -5.16 -35.50
CA LYS A 742 9.42 -6.55 -35.54
C LYS A 742 8.69 -7.40 -34.51
N GLU A 743 8.50 -6.85 -33.32
CA GLU A 743 7.73 -7.48 -32.24
C GLU A 743 6.24 -7.58 -32.60
N ALA A 744 5.67 -6.55 -33.22
CA ALA A 744 4.30 -6.57 -33.75
C ALA A 744 4.14 -7.60 -34.89
N ALA A 745 5.11 -7.71 -35.81
CA ALA A 745 5.11 -8.69 -36.88
C ALA A 745 5.28 -10.13 -36.36
N LEU A 746 6.13 -10.35 -35.35
CA LEU A 746 6.26 -11.64 -34.65
C LEU A 746 4.95 -12.03 -33.96
N PHE A 747 4.30 -11.07 -33.30
CA PHE A 747 2.99 -11.25 -32.66
C PHE A 747 1.89 -11.59 -33.69
N LEU A 748 1.77 -10.82 -34.79
CA LEU A 748 0.82 -11.12 -35.87
C LEU A 748 1.10 -12.47 -36.54
N GLY A 749 2.37 -12.81 -36.80
CA GLY A 749 2.78 -14.11 -37.33
C GLY A 749 2.43 -15.26 -36.38
N SER A 750 2.57 -15.07 -35.07
CA SER A 750 2.15 -16.06 -34.08
C SER A 750 0.63 -16.24 -34.04
N ILE A 751 -0.17 -15.16 -34.17
CA ILE A 751 -1.64 -15.28 -34.35
C ILE A 751 -1.96 -16.06 -35.62
N ALA A 752 -1.30 -15.74 -36.74
CA ALA A 752 -1.47 -16.44 -38.02
C ALA A 752 -1.02 -17.91 -37.99
N SER A 753 -0.15 -18.30 -37.04
CA SER A 753 0.24 -19.70 -36.82
C SER A 753 -0.79 -20.53 -36.04
N TYR A 754 -1.75 -19.90 -35.34
CA TYR A 754 -2.72 -20.61 -34.52
C TYR A 754 -3.56 -21.66 -35.29
N PRO A 755 -4.07 -21.41 -36.52
CA PRO A 755 -4.79 -22.41 -37.29
C PRO A 755 -3.97 -23.66 -37.69
N LEU A 756 -2.64 -23.62 -37.53
CA LEU A 756 -1.73 -24.75 -37.77
C LEU A 756 -1.26 -25.43 -36.49
N LEU A 757 -1.07 -24.65 -35.41
CA LEU A 757 -0.49 -25.12 -34.14
C LEU A 757 -1.52 -25.41 -33.05
N HIS A 758 -2.76 -24.96 -33.22
CA HIS A 758 -3.88 -25.07 -32.27
C HIS A 758 -3.56 -24.69 -30.81
N SER A 759 -2.51 -23.89 -30.60
CA SER A 759 -1.98 -23.49 -29.30
C SER A 759 -1.82 -21.97 -29.20
N PRO A 760 -2.16 -21.34 -28.07
CA PRO A 760 -1.94 -19.91 -27.86
C PRO A 760 -0.54 -19.62 -27.30
N LEU A 761 0.24 -20.65 -26.94
CA LEU A 761 1.59 -20.48 -26.36
C LEU A 761 2.58 -19.72 -27.27
N PRO A 762 2.64 -19.96 -28.60
CA PRO A 762 3.51 -19.17 -29.49
C PRO A 762 3.18 -17.67 -29.43
N VAL A 763 1.90 -17.35 -29.26
CA VAL A 763 1.41 -15.97 -29.20
C VAL A 763 1.74 -15.33 -27.85
N ALA A 764 1.52 -16.04 -26.75
CA ALA A 764 1.88 -15.57 -25.42
C ALA A 764 3.41 -15.39 -25.28
N ALA A 765 4.21 -16.24 -25.94
CA ALA A 765 5.65 -16.09 -26.03
C ALA A 765 6.06 -14.85 -26.88
N ALA A 766 5.50 -14.68 -28.08
CA ALA A 766 5.75 -13.50 -28.92
C ALA A 766 5.38 -12.18 -28.21
N LEU A 767 4.27 -12.19 -27.48
CA LEU A 767 3.82 -11.10 -26.62
C LEU A 767 4.80 -10.83 -25.47
N LEU A 768 5.28 -11.86 -24.76
CA LEU A 768 6.31 -11.68 -23.72
C LEU A 768 7.60 -11.08 -24.29
N VAL A 769 8.01 -11.50 -25.49
CA VAL A 769 9.14 -10.88 -26.20
C VAL A 769 8.85 -9.40 -26.50
N TRP A 770 7.64 -9.05 -26.95
CA TRP A 770 7.26 -7.65 -27.18
C TRP A 770 7.31 -6.82 -25.89
N ILE A 771 6.67 -7.29 -24.81
CA ILE A 771 6.68 -6.62 -23.50
C ILE A 771 8.13 -6.42 -23.02
N ALA A 772 8.96 -7.47 -23.10
CA ALA A 772 10.37 -7.43 -22.69
C ALA A 772 11.24 -6.45 -23.51
N ARG A 773 10.84 -6.17 -24.75
CA ARG A 773 11.51 -5.19 -25.63
C ARG A 773 11.12 -3.74 -25.33
N THR A 774 10.05 -3.48 -24.58
CA THR A 774 9.63 -2.10 -24.24
C THR A 774 10.62 -1.40 -23.30
N ASP A 775 10.80 -0.09 -23.47
CA ASP A 775 11.75 0.70 -22.68
C ASP A 775 11.41 0.71 -21.19
N ALA A 776 10.13 0.83 -20.84
CA ALA A 776 9.71 0.84 -19.45
C ALA A 776 9.75 -0.56 -18.80
N PHE A 777 9.64 -1.67 -19.56
CA PHE A 777 9.95 -3.00 -19.01
C PHE A 777 11.44 -3.10 -18.68
N LYS A 778 12.33 -2.61 -19.55
CA LYS A 778 13.77 -2.55 -19.26
C LYS A 778 14.04 -1.69 -18.02
N ALA A 779 13.34 -0.58 -17.84
CA ALA A 779 13.44 0.28 -16.66
C ALA A 779 12.91 -0.38 -15.37
N LEU A 780 11.87 -1.21 -15.46
CA LEU A 780 11.37 -2.04 -14.36
C LEU A 780 12.37 -3.16 -14.01
N TRP A 781 12.84 -3.89 -15.02
CA TRP A 781 13.71 -5.07 -14.89
C TRP A 781 15.12 -4.73 -14.39
N SER A 782 15.66 -3.57 -14.81
CA SER A 782 16.92 -3.01 -14.30
C SER A 782 16.79 -2.29 -12.96
N GLY A 783 15.57 -2.02 -12.51
CA GLY A 783 15.28 -1.25 -11.31
C GLY A 783 15.47 0.27 -11.45
N ALA A 784 15.69 0.81 -12.66
CA ALA A 784 15.74 2.26 -12.90
C ALA A 784 14.43 2.98 -12.51
N GLY A 785 13.31 2.27 -12.55
CA GLY A 785 12.01 2.72 -12.06
C GLY A 785 11.78 2.61 -10.54
N ALA A 786 12.76 2.12 -9.75
CA ALA A 786 12.61 1.91 -8.31
C ALA A 786 12.95 3.16 -7.47
N GLN A 787 12.29 3.35 -6.32
CA GLN A 787 12.44 4.55 -5.50
C GLN A 787 13.76 4.56 -4.68
N GLY A 788 14.85 4.97 -5.33
CA GLY A 788 16.17 5.28 -4.74
C GLY A 788 17.25 4.24 -5.07
N ASP A 789 18.49 4.70 -5.20
CA ASP A 789 19.49 4.05 -6.07
C ASP A 789 20.24 2.84 -5.48
N ARG A 790 20.01 2.51 -4.20
CA ARG A 790 20.67 1.37 -3.50
C ARG A 790 20.46 0.06 -4.31
N PRO A 791 21.51 -0.74 -4.58
CA PRO A 791 21.41 -1.95 -5.41
C PRO A 791 20.30 -2.92 -4.98
N GLU A 792 20.13 -3.10 -3.66
CA GLU A 792 19.07 -3.91 -3.03
C GLU A 792 17.63 -3.52 -3.42
N LYS A 793 17.41 -2.27 -3.86
CA LYS A 793 16.09 -1.81 -4.32
C LYS A 793 15.79 -2.22 -5.75
N ARG A 794 16.82 -2.40 -6.60
CA ARG A 794 16.65 -2.67 -8.05
C ARG A 794 15.92 -3.98 -8.32
N GLY A 795 16.17 -5.02 -7.52
CA GLY A 795 15.51 -6.31 -7.65
C GLY A 795 14.03 -6.32 -7.23
N ARG A 796 13.56 -5.34 -6.44
CA ARG A 796 12.27 -5.40 -5.74
C ARG A 796 11.07 -5.41 -6.70
N LEU A 797 11.02 -4.43 -7.62
CA LEU A 797 9.94 -4.31 -8.62
C LEU A 797 9.86 -5.53 -9.54
N ARG A 798 11.03 -5.99 -10.01
CA ARG A 798 11.13 -7.18 -10.84
C ARG A 798 10.61 -8.41 -10.12
N ASN A 799 11.05 -8.63 -8.88
CA ASN A 799 10.68 -9.82 -8.12
C ASN A 799 9.18 -9.80 -7.76
N SER A 800 8.60 -8.68 -7.34
CA SER A 800 7.15 -8.63 -7.06
C SER A 800 6.29 -8.73 -8.32
N MET A 801 6.72 -8.17 -9.46
CA MET A 801 6.07 -8.41 -10.75
C MET A 801 6.07 -9.90 -11.14
N LEU A 802 7.19 -10.61 -10.92
CA LEU A 802 7.28 -12.06 -11.16
C LEU A 802 6.35 -12.86 -10.25
N TYR A 803 6.26 -12.54 -8.95
CA TYR A 803 5.32 -13.20 -8.04
C TYR A 803 3.85 -12.86 -8.34
N LEU A 804 3.53 -11.63 -8.77
CA LEU A 804 2.18 -11.28 -9.25
C LEU A 804 1.79 -12.10 -10.49
N ALA A 805 2.70 -12.26 -11.45
CA ALA A 805 2.49 -13.08 -12.63
C ALA A 805 2.35 -14.57 -12.31
N LEU A 806 3.15 -15.11 -11.38
CA LEU A 806 3.02 -16.49 -10.92
C LEU A 806 1.69 -16.73 -10.19
N ALA A 807 1.25 -15.77 -9.38
CA ALA A 807 -0.07 -15.81 -8.75
C ALA A 807 -1.21 -15.83 -9.81
N ALA A 808 -1.08 -15.04 -10.87
CA ALA A 808 -2.04 -15.00 -11.98
C ALA A 808 -2.08 -16.34 -12.75
N LEU A 809 -0.90 -16.84 -13.12
CA LEU A 809 -0.66 -18.12 -13.81
C LEU A 809 -1.27 -19.30 -13.05
N MET A 810 -1.18 -19.30 -11.72
CA MET A 810 -1.79 -20.34 -10.88
C MET A 810 -3.32 -20.17 -10.77
N MET A 811 -3.80 -18.96 -10.50
CA MET A 811 -5.18 -18.71 -10.08
C MET A 811 -6.19 -18.74 -11.24
N TYR A 812 -5.95 -17.98 -12.30
CA TYR A 812 -6.97 -17.70 -13.32
C TYR A 812 -7.33 -18.93 -14.19
N PRO A 813 -6.39 -19.80 -14.59
CA PRO A 813 -6.72 -21.01 -15.33
C PRO A 813 -7.61 -21.98 -14.53
N LEU A 814 -7.40 -22.11 -13.22
CA LEU A 814 -8.36 -22.83 -12.37
C LEU A 814 -9.69 -22.10 -12.34
N GLN A 815 -9.71 -20.80 -12.00
CA GLN A 815 -10.95 -20.06 -11.77
C GLN A 815 -11.90 -20.01 -12.99
N TYR A 816 -11.35 -19.87 -14.20
CA TYR A 816 -12.12 -19.59 -15.41
C TYR A 816 -12.04 -20.66 -16.50
N PHE A 817 -11.22 -21.70 -16.35
CA PHE A 817 -11.30 -22.91 -17.20
C PHE A 817 -11.58 -24.15 -16.36
N GLY A 818 -10.82 -24.36 -15.27
CA GLY A 818 -11.00 -25.51 -14.39
C GLY A 818 -12.38 -25.57 -13.74
N LEU A 819 -12.81 -24.52 -13.03
CA LEU A 819 -14.10 -24.50 -12.33
C LEU A 819 -15.31 -24.65 -13.26
N PRO A 820 -15.39 -24.00 -14.44
CA PRO A 820 -16.47 -24.26 -15.40
C PRO A 820 -16.52 -25.71 -15.88
N HIS A 821 -15.37 -26.32 -16.19
CA HIS A 821 -15.30 -27.70 -16.68
C HIS A 821 -15.66 -28.70 -15.56
N ILE A 822 -15.18 -28.48 -14.32
CA ILE A 822 -15.56 -29.27 -13.15
C ILE A 822 -17.06 -29.13 -12.88
N ALA A 823 -17.63 -27.92 -12.97
CA ALA A 823 -19.06 -27.69 -12.77
C ALA A 823 -19.92 -28.42 -13.82
N GLU A 824 -19.53 -28.39 -15.10
CA GLU A 824 -20.18 -29.19 -16.15
C GLU A 824 -20.02 -30.70 -15.93
N THR A 825 -18.85 -31.17 -15.49
CA THR A 825 -18.62 -32.60 -15.25
C THR A 825 -19.39 -33.12 -14.03
N VAL A 826 -19.65 -32.28 -13.02
CA VAL A 826 -20.30 -32.67 -11.75
C VAL A 826 -21.82 -32.44 -11.76
N ALA A 827 -22.32 -31.38 -12.41
CA ALA A 827 -23.76 -31.09 -12.51
C ALA A 827 -24.39 -31.53 -13.85
N GLY A 828 -23.59 -31.82 -14.88
CA GLY A 828 -24.08 -32.04 -16.24
C GLY A 828 -24.46 -30.74 -16.94
N SER A 829 -25.35 -30.84 -17.94
CA SER A 829 -25.79 -29.67 -18.74
C SER A 829 -26.73 -28.73 -17.99
N SER A 830 -27.51 -29.23 -17.02
CA SER A 830 -28.46 -28.44 -16.20
C SER A 830 -27.93 -28.21 -14.78
N GLY A 831 -27.69 -26.96 -14.40
CA GLY A 831 -27.21 -26.60 -13.07
C GLY A 831 -25.70 -26.31 -13.00
N LYS A 832 -24.98 -26.43 -14.12
CA LYS A 832 -23.55 -26.07 -14.21
C LYS A 832 -23.31 -24.57 -14.01
N GLY A 833 -24.26 -23.71 -14.38
CA GLY A 833 -24.23 -22.28 -14.07
C GLY A 833 -24.29 -22.03 -12.58
N LEU A 834 -25.30 -22.61 -11.90
CA LEU A 834 -25.46 -22.54 -10.45
C LEU A 834 -24.22 -23.08 -9.73
N LEU A 835 -23.71 -24.25 -10.13
CA LEU A 835 -22.53 -24.85 -9.50
C LEU A 835 -21.26 -24.03 -9.74
N LEU A 836 -21.05 -23.49 -10.94
CA LEU A 836 -19.95 -22.56 -11.23
C LEU A 836 -20.05 -21.28 -10.39
N GLY A 837 -21.24 -20.69 -10.29
CA GLY A 837 -21.52 -19.53 -9.45
C GLY A 837 -21.23 -19.80 -7.98
N GLN A 838 -21.58 -21.00 -7.47
CA GLN A 838 -21.26 -21.42 -6.12
C GLN A 838 -19.75 -21.68 -5.93
N PHE A 839 -19.04 -22.28 -6.89
CA PHE A 839 -17.59 -22.46 -6.80
C PHE A 839 -16.86 -21.11 -6.78
N GLN A 840 -17.20 -20.18 -7.68
CA GLN A 840 -16.67 -18.80 -7.65
C GLN A 840 -17.06 -18.08 -6.35
N GLY A 841 -18.30 -18.27 -5.88
CA GLY A 841 -18.77 -17.73 -4.61
C GLY A 841 -17.96 -18.21 -3.40
N ALA A 842 -17.68 -19.51 -3.28
CA ALA A 842 -16.89 -20.08 -2.19
C ALA A 842 -15.42 -19.62 -2.24
N LEU A 843 -14.86 -19.52 -3.45
CA LEU A 843 -13.53 -18.96 -3.71
C LEU A 843 -13.43 -17.50 -3.23
N PHE A 844 -14.38 -16.66 -3.61
CA PHE A 844 -14.40 -15.27 -3.14
C PHE A 844 -14.80 -15.13 -1.67
N PHE A 845 -15.50 -16.12 -1.09
CA PHE A 845 -15.81 -16.15 0.35
C PHE A 845 -14.56 -16.35 1.20
N GLY A 846 -13.64 -17.21 0.79
CA GLY A 846 -12.32 -17.33 1.42
C GLY A 846 -11.56 -16.00 1.45
N ASN A 847 -11.53 -15.30 0.31
CA ASN A 847 -10.89 -13.99 0.19
C ASN A 847 -11.60 -12.92 1.05
N LEU A 848 -12.93 -12.98 1.15
CA LEU A 848 -13.73 -12.09 2.00
C LEU A 848 -13.43 -12.30 3.49
N ILE A 849 -13.27 -13.55 3.95
CA ILE A 849 -12.84 -13.90 5.31
C ILE A 849 -11.50 -13.23 5.64
N SER A 850 -10.48 -13.42 4.81
CA SER A 850 -9.16 -12.82 5.05
C SER A 850 -9.19 -11.29 4.99
N THR A 851 -9.95 -10.72 4.04
CA THR A 851 -10.06 -9.27 3.88
C THR A 851 -10.78 -8.62 5.08
N ALA A 852 -11.83 -9.24 5.61
CA ALA A 852 -12.54 -8.75 6.79
C ALA A 852 -11.70 -8.81 8.08
N ALA A 853 -10.68 -9.66 8.14
CA ALA A 853 -9.73 -9.70 9.25
C ALA A 853 -8.76 -8.49 9.25
N GLU A 854 -8.37 -8.00 8.07
CA GLU A 854 -7.45 -6.85 7.89
C GLU A 854 -8.18 -5.50 7.65
N ALA A 855 -9.51 -5.48 7.47
CA ALA A 855 -10.27 -4.29 7.09
C ALA A 855 -10.28 -3.17 8.16
N GLU A 856 -9.37 -2.20 8.02
CA GLU A 856 -9.38 -0.96 8.79
C GLU A 856 -10.56 -0.06 8.38
N LEU A 857 -11.57 0.01 9.25
CA LEU A 857 -12.78 0.81 9.04
C LEU A 857 -13.04 1.76 10.22
N PRO A 858 -13.56 2.98 9.96
CA PRO A 858 -13.85 3.95 11.01
C PRO A 858 -14.88 3.43 12.02
N LYS A 859 -14.89 4.04 13.20
CA LYS A 859 -15.92 3.79 14.21
C LYS A 859 -17.26 4.39 13.75
N ILE A 860 -18.32 3.61 13.83
CA ILE A 860 -19.69 3.97 13.42
C ILE A 860 -20.56 4.03 14.67
N LYS A 861 -21.41 5.06 14.79
CA LYS A 861 -22.46 5.10 15.82
C LYS A 861 -23.65 4.27 15.34
N LEU A 862 -23.99 3.21 16.05
CA LEU A 862 -25.13 2.33 15.79
C LEU A 862 -25.93 2.19 17.10
N LEU A 863 -27.22 2.56 17.08
CA LEU A 863 -28.09 2.57 18.28
C LEU A 863 -27.44 3.29 19.48
N GLY A 864 -26.91 4.50 19.23
CA GLY A 864 -26.19 5.32 20.22
C GLY A 864 -24.77 4.84 20.58
N ARG A 865 -24.47 3.55 20.44
CA ARG A 865 -23.18 2.95 20.79
C ARG A 865 -22.16 3.12 19.66
N THR A 866 -20.91 3.39 20.00
CA THR A 866 -19.82 3.56 19.02
C THR A 866 -19.12 2.22 18.78
N VAL A 867 -19.38 1.59 17.65
CA VAL A 867 -18.83 0.27 17.26
C VAL A 867 -17.71 0.46 16.23
N ALA A 868 -16.64 -0.33 16.30
CA ALA A 868 -15.63 -0.34 15.24
C ALA A 868 -16.21 -0.97 13.95
N GLY A 869 -16.16 -0.27 12.81
CA GLY A 869 -16.76 -0.74 11.55
C GLY A 869 -16.25 -2.12 11.11
N GLN A 870 -14.99 -2.43 11.40
CA GLN A 870 -14.37 -3.74 11.20
C GLN A 870 -15.19 -4.88 11.83
N ARG A 871 -15.67 -4.70 13.07
CA ARG A 871 -16.47 -5.73 13.77
C ARG A 871 -17.84 -5.95 13.12
N LEU A 872 -18.42 -4.92 12.51
CA LEU A 872 -19.68 -5.05 11.77
C LEU A 872 -19.48 -5.86 10.48
N VAL A 873 -18.37 -5.64 9.76
CA VAL A 873 -18.01 -6.46 8.59
C VAL A 873 -17.68 -7.90 8.99
N GLN A 874 -16.91 -8.12 10.06
CA GLN A 874 -16.60 -9.46 10.56
C GLN A 874 -17.87 -10.22 10.99
N ALA A 875 -18.80 -9.56 11.68
CA ALA A 875 -20.10 -10.14 12.01
C ALA A 875 -20.93 -10.45 10.74
N ALA A 876 -20.92 -9.57 9.73
CA ALA A 876 -21.60 -9.81 8.46
C ALA A 876 -21.00 -11.01 7.70
N VAL A 877 -19.68 -11.18 7.69
CA VAL A 877 -19.01 -12.34 7.06
C VAL A 877 -19.32 -13.65 7.80
N ALA A 878 -19.37 -13.64 9.13
CA ALA A 878 -19.81 -14.81 9.90
C ALA A 878 -21.30 -15.13 9.64
N ALA A 879 -22.16 -14.12 9.51
CA ALA A 879 -23.57 -14.30 9.15
C ALA A 879 -23.73 -14.84 7.71
N LEU A 880 -22.92 -14.38 6.75
CA LEU A 880 -22.88 -14.94 5.39
C LEU A 880 -22.45 -16.41 5.38
N ALA A 881 -21.53 -16.83 6.27
CA ALA A 881 -21.17 -18.23 6.47
C ALA A 881 -22.38 -19.07 6.90
N ALA A 882 -23.09 -18.59 7.93
CA ALA A 882 -24.28 -19.25 8.45
C ALA A 882 -25.40 -19.33 7.41
N LEU A 883 -25.69 -18.23 6.72
CA LEU A 883 -26.74 -18.17 5.68
C LEU A 883 -26.44 -19.09 4.50
N TRP A 884 -25.18 -19.18 4.07
CA TRP A 884 -24.79 -20.12 3.00
C TRP A 884 -24.97 -21.57 3.43
N VAL A 885 -24.52 -21.95 4.63
CA VAL A 885 -24.68 -23.33 5.11
C VAL A 885 -26.15 -23.67 5.36
N PHE A 886 -26.89 -22.80 6.06
CA PHE A 886 -28.32 -22.97 6.33
C PHE A 886 -29.19 -23.01 5.08
N GLY A 887 -28.81 -22.26 4.03
CA GLY A 887 -29.62 -22.10 2.82
C GLY A 887 -29.21 -22.98 1.63
N ARG A 888 -27.98 -23.53 1.62
CA ARG A 888 -27.45 -24.29 0.47
C ARG A 888 -26.73 -25.59 0.84
N LEU A 889 -25.74 -25.57 1.73
CA LEU A 889 -24.92 -26.77 2.00
C LEU A 889 -25.61 -27.79 2.90
N MET A 890 -26.35 -27.34 3.92
CA MET A 890 -27.12 -28.18 4.83
C MET A 890 -28.47 -27.49 5.12
N PRO A 891 -29.42 -27.52 4.16
CA PRO A 891 -30.68 -26.79 4.25
C PRO A 891 -31.41 -26.98 5.59
N GLY A 892 -31.72 -25.89 6.27
CA GLY A 892 -32.42 -25.90 7.56
C GLY A 892 -31.57 -26.27 8.79
N ASN A 893 -30.31 -26.69 8.63
CA ASN A 893 -29.47 -27.13 9.75
C ASN A 893 -28.84 -25.94 10.51
N VAL A 894 -29.51 -25.50 11.57
CA VAL A 894 -29.07 -24.39 12.45
C VAL A 894 -27.73 -24.68 13.12
N LEU A 895 -27.44 -25.94 13.49
CA LEU A 895 -26.17 -26.30 14.15
C LEU A 895 -24.99 -26.18 13.18
N ALA A 896 -25.14 -26.68 11.95
CA ALA A 896 -24.14 -26.51 10.90
C ALA A 896 -23.93 -25.04 10.53
N ALA A 897 -25.01 -24.24 10.49
CA ALA A 897 -24.93 -22.80 10.26
C ALA A 897 -24.17 -22.06 11.39
N GLY A 898 -24.44 -22.40 12.66
CA GLY A 898 -23.70 -21.89 13.81
C GLY A 898 -22.21 -22.28 13.78
N ALA A 899 -21.91 -23.54 13.46
CA ALA A 899 -20.55 -24.01 13.26
C ALA A 899 -19.84 -23.25 12.12
N ALA A 900 -20.52 -22.96 11.01
CA ALA A 900 -19.98 -22.20 9.89
C ALA A 900 -19.61 -20.76 10.28
N ALA A 901 -20.45 -20.08 11.06
CA ALA A 901 -20.15 -18.76 11.62
C ALA A 901 -18.92 -18.81 12.54
N LEU A 902 -18.85 -19.80 13.44
CA LEU A 902 -17.71 -19.99 14.35
C LEU A 902 -16.41 -20.29 13.59
N ILE A 903 -16.46 -21.13 12.55
CA ILE A 903 -15.32 -21.41 11.67
C ILE A 903 -14.86 -20.14 10.94
N ALA A 904 -15.79 -19.36 10.36
CA ALA A 904 -15.46 -18.09 9.70
C ALA A 904 -14.83 -17.08 10.68
N THR A 905 -15.34 -16.96 11.91
CA THR A 905 -14.73 -16.15 12.97
C THR A 905 -13.34 -16.69 13.39
N GLY A 906 -13.17 -18.00 13.46
CA GLY A 906 -11.87 -18.64 13.72
C GLY A 906 -10.84 -18.34 12.63
N LEU A 907 -11.23 -18.47 11.36
CA LEU A 907 -10.38 -18.14 10.20
C LEU A 907 -10.05 -16.65 10.14
N MET A 908 -10.99 -15.75 10.44
CA MET A 908 -10.71 -14.31 10.63
C MET A 908 -9.71 -14.06 11.77
N GLY A 909 -9.85 -14.79 12.89
CA GLY A 909 -8.91 -14.71 14.02
C GLY A 909 -7.51 -15.25 13.72
N ILE A 910 -7.38 -16.18 12.77
CA ILE A 910 -6.09 -16.65 12.23
C ILE A 910 -5.52 -15.62 11.27
N ALA A 911 -6.30 -15.15 10.30
CA ALA A 911 -5.91 -14.15 9.30
C ALA A 911 -5.39 -12.86 9.96
N HIS A 912 -6.05 -12.37 11.02
CA HIS A 912 -5.62 -11.18 11.77
C HIS A 912 -4.25 -11.34 12.47
N ARG A 913 -3.74 -12.58 12.63
CA ARG A 913 -2.42 -12.88 13.19
C ARG A 913 -1.35 -13.14 12.13
N MET A 914 -1.69 -13.04 10.84
CA MET A 914 -0.74 -13.30 9.76
C MET A 914 0.08 -12.05 9.42
N THR A 915 1.40 -12.15 9.62
CA THR A 915 2.35 -11.18 9.06
C THR A 915 2.39 -11.28 7.54
N GLU A 916 2.79 -10.20 6.86
CA GLU A 916 2.98 -10.16 5.40
C GLU A 916 3.81 -11.33 4.84
N ARG A 917 4.92 -11.66 5.52
CA ARG A 917 5.79 -12.80 5.17
C ARG A 917 5.10 -14.16 5.28
N ASN A 918 4.07 -14.27 6.12
CA ASN A 918 3.29 -15.50 6.30
C ASN A 918 2.17 -15.59 5.26
N TRP A 919 1.50 -14.50 4.90
CA TRP A 919 0.54 -14.48 3.77
C TRP A 919 1.19 -15.07 2.50
N LEU A 920 2.35 -14.55 2.11
CA LEU A 920 3.11 -15.09 0.97
C LEU A 920 3.49 -16.56 1.12
N ARG A 921 3.89 -17.02 2.32
CA ARG A 921 4.25 -18.43 2.54
C ARG A 921 3.06 -19.37 2.41
N PHE A 922 1.93 -18.99 2.97
CA PHE A 922 0.71 -19.80 2.94
C PHE A 922 -0.09 -19.65 1.63
N PHE A 923 0.29 -18.73 0.73
CA PHE A 923 -0.29 -18.61 -0.62
C PHE A 923 -0.42 -19.96 -1.32
N GLY A 924 0.70 -20.67 -1.50
CA GLY A 924 0.69 -21.97 -2.17
C GLY A 924 0.05 -23.10 -1.35
N VAL A 925 0.09 -23.00 -0.01
CA VAL A 925 -0.62 -23.93 0.90
C VAL A 925 -2.15 -23.81 0.70
N GLY A 926 -2.64 -22.62 0.33
CA GLY A 926 -4.00 -22.45 -0.17
C GLY A 926 -4.26 -23.24 -1.44
N PHE A 927 -3.35 -23.14 -2.42
CA PHE A 927 -3.47 -23.83 -3.71
C PHE A 927 -3.34 -25.36 -3.62
N SER A 928 -2.48 -25.91 -2.75
CA SER A 928 -2.37 -27.36 -2.56
C SER A 928 -3.63 -28.00 -1.94
N ALA A 929 -4.61 -27.23 -1.47
CA ALA A 929 -5.95 -27.73 -1.15
C ALA A 929 -6.66 -28.43 -2.33
N VAL A 930 -6.29 -28.12 -3.59
CA VAL A 930 -6.83 -28.76 -4.80
C VAL A 930 -6.66 -30.30 -4.83
N TRP A 931 -5.72 -30.84 -4.03
CA TRP A 931 -5.54 -32.29 -3.89
C TRP A 931 -6.70 -32.99 -3.17
N LEU A 932 -7.50 -32.29 -2.36
CA LEU A 932 -8.66 -32.87 -1.68
C LEU A 932 -9.75 -33.35 -2.68
N PRO A 933 -10.28 -32.51 -3.59
CA PRO A 933 -11.24 -32.95 -4.60
C PRO A 933 -10.64 -33.94 -5.58
N PHE A 934 -9.35 -33.86 -5.92
CA PHE A 934 -8.68 -34.91 -6.70
C PHE A 934 -8.76 -36.26 -6.00
N ALA A 935 -8.42 -36.33 -4.70
CA ALA A 935 -8.42 -37.57 -3.94
C ALA A 935 -9.83 -38.13 -3.72
N VAL A 936 -10.82 -37.26 -3.45
CA VAL A 936 -12.24 -37.66 -3.33
C VAL A 936 -12.81 -38.18 -4.65
N TRP A 937 -12.41 -37.61 -5.79
CA TRP A 937 -12.87 -38.03 -7.11
C TRP A 937 -12.19 -39.33 -7.58
N THR A 938 -10.89 -39.49 -7.28
CA THR A 938 -10.09 -40.66 -7.69
C THR A 938 -10.29 -41.86 -6.77
N TRP A 939 -10.52 -41.62 -5.47
CA TRP A 939 -10.70 -42.64 -4.44
C TRP A 939 -11.91 -42.33 -3.55
N PRO A 940 -13.15 -42.40 -4.07
CA PRO A 940 -14.36 -42.04 -3.31
C PRO A 940 -14.54 -42.87 -2.03
N GLY A 941 -14.06 -44.11 -2.00
CA GLY A 941 -14.06 -44.95 -0.79
C GLY A 941 -13.12 -44.49 0.34
N MET A 942 -12.18 -43.57 0.08
CA MET A 942 -11.25 -43.05 1.09
C MET A 942 -11.92 -42.03 2.03
N LEU A 943 -12.89 -41.27 1.52
CA LEU A 943 -13.60 -40.21 2.24
C LEU A 943 -15.11 -40.25 1.88
N PRO A 944 -15.82 -41.34 2.19
CA PRO A 944 -17.17 -41.61 1.66
C PRO A 944 -18.26 -40.62 2.12
N PHE A 945 -17.94 -39.75 3.08
CA PHE A 945 -18.81 -38.66 3.56
C PHE A 945 -18.60 -37.33 2.80
N LEU A 946 -17.67 -37.27 1.84
CA LEU A 946 -17.43 -36.09 0.99
C LEU A 946 -17.78 -36.39 -0.46
N THR A 947 -18.65 -35.56 -1.04
CA THR A 947 -18.82 -35.51 -2.50
C THR A 947 -17.70 -34.66 -3.13
N VAL A 948 -17.44 -34.86 -4.43
CA VAL A 948 -16.51 -34.01 -5.20
C VAL A 948 -16.90 -32.52 -5.10
N GLN A 949 -18.20 -32.20 -5.15
CA GLN A 949 -18.73 -30.85 -4.97
C GLN A 949 -18.37 -30.27 -3.58
N THR A 950 -18.59 -31.03 -2.51
CA THR A 950 -18.26 -30.61 -1.14
C THR A 950 -16.74 -30.43 -0.96
N ALA A 951 -15.94 -31.35 -1.51
CA ALA A 951 -14.49 -31.27 -1.51
C ALA A 951 -13.97 -30.03 -2.27
N MET A 952 -14.57 -29.67 -3.41
CA MET A 952 -14.29 -28.43 -4.13
C MET A 952 -14.62 -27.20 -3.29
N PHE A 953 -15.79 -27.13 -2.64
CA PHE A 953 -16.13 -26.00 -1.76
C PHE A 953 -15.15 -25.83 -0.60
N ILE A 954 -14.80 -26.93 0.09
CA ILE A 954 -13.83 -26.92 1.20
C ILE A 954 -12.46 -26.44 0.73
N SER A 955 -12.08 -26.72 -0.52
CA SER A 955 -10.76 -26.36 -1.09
C SER A 955 -10.70 -24.94 -1.64
N LEU A 956 -11.80 -24.41 -2.16
CA LEU A 956 -11.83 -23.06 -2.73
C LEU A 956 -11.75 -21.96 -1.66
N ILE A 957 -12.22 -22.23 -0.44
CA ILE A 957 -12.08 -21.32 0.71
C ILE A 957 -10.61 -21.01 1.04
N PRO A 958 -9.70 -21.97 1.32
CA PRO A 958 -8.30 -21.67 1.58
C PRO A 958 -7.58 -21.11 0.35
N ILE A 959 -7.90 -21.55 -0.87
CA ILE A 959 -7.36 -20.94 -2.11
C ILE A 959 -7.63 -19.43 -2.11
N GLY A 960 -8.89 -19.02 -1.94
CA GLY A 960 -9.27 -17.61 -1.90
C GLY A 960 -8.68 -16.84 -0.73
N MET A 961 -8.69 -17.44 0.47
CA MET A 961 -8.22 -16.86 1.73
C MET A 961 -6.73 -16.50 1.69
N PHE A 962 -5.89 -17.34 1.06
CA PHE A 962 -4.46 -17.04 0.94
C PHE A 962 -4.12 -16.29 -0.35
N TYR A 963 -4.90 -16.43 -1.43
CA TYR A 963 -4.71 -15.68 -2.68
C TYR A 963 -4.89 -14.16 -2.50
N GLY A 964 -6.02 -13.74 -1.92
CA GLY A 964 -6.43 -12.34 -1.88
C GLY A 964 -5.44 -11.38 -1.19
N PRO A 965 -5.13 -11.59 0.09
CA PRO A 965 -4.20 -10.72 0.84
C PRO A 965 -2.80 -10.73 0.24
N SER A 966 -2.33 -11.89 -0.23
CA SER A 966 -1.01 -12.02 -0.86
C SER A 966 -0.91 -11.25 -2.18
N TYR A 967 -1.96 -11.27 -3.00
CA TYR A 967 -2.03 -10.46 -4.22
C TYR A 967 -2.01 -8.96 -3.88
N VAL A 968 -2.85 -8.52 -2.93
CA VAL A 968 -2.90 -7.11 -2.48
C VAL A 968 -1.55 -6.67 -1.90
N LEU A 969 -0.91 -7.52 -1.10
CA LEU A 969 0.41 -7.29 -0.53
C LEU A 969 1.49 -7.14 -1.60
N LEU A 970 1.55 -8.05 -2.57
CA LEU A 970 2.53 -7.97 -3.68
C LEU A 970 2.31 -6.72 -4.54
N PHE A 971 1.06 -6.34 -4.77
CA PHE A 971 0.68 -5.16 -5.53
C PHE A 971 1.05 -3.87 -4.78
N ASN A 972 0.76 -3.80 -3.48
CA ASN A 972 1.16 -2.69 -2.62
C ASN A 972 2.69 -2.58 -2.50
N TYR A 973 3.40 -3.71 -2.37
CA TYR A 973 4.86 -3.76 -2.36
C TYR A 973 5.47 -3.32 -3.71
N PHE A 974 4.84 -3.68 -4.84
CA PHE A 974 5.22 -3.16 -6.16
C PHE A 974 5.03 -1.64 -6.25
N GLN A 975 3.84 -1.12 -5.92
CA GLN A 975 3.55 0.32 -6.00
C GLN A 975 4.45 1.16 -5.07
N SER A 976 4.64 0.74 -3.83
CA SER A 976 5.45 1.45 -2.82
C SER A 976 6.95 1.48 -3.13
N ASN A 977 7.45 0.57 -3.97
CA ASN A 977 8.84 0.60 -4.43
C ASN A 977 9.01 1.29 -5.80
N ALA A 978 7.93 1.71 -6.48
CA ALA A 978 7.97 2.36 -7.79
C ALA A 978 8.06 3.89 -7.68
N LYS A 979 8.85 4.54 -8.56
CA LYS A 979 8.92 6.00 -8.62
C LYS A 979 7.58 6.58 -9.09
N LYS A 980 7.10 7.62 -8.39
CA LYS A 980 5.78 8.25 -8.59
C LYS A 980 5.58 8.86 -9.99
N ASP A 981 6.65 9.32 -10.62
CA ASP A 981 6.68 9.89 -11.98
C ASP A 981 6.43 8.84 -13.08
N ASN A 982 6.82 7.59 -12.83
CA ASN A 982 6.71 6.46 -13.77
C ASN A 982 5.59 5.46 -13.39
N LEU A 983 4.89 5.68 -12.27
CA LEU A 983 3.97 4.71 -11.66
C LEU A 983 2.93 4.14 -12.63
N GLY A 984 2.29 4.99 -13.45
CA GLY A 984 1.30 4.54 -14.44
C GLY A 984 1.88 3.62 -15.51
N SER A 985 3.12 3.88 -15.96
CA SER A 985 3.81 3.02 -16.94
C SER A 985 4.25 1.70 -16.31
N MET A 986 4.74 1.74 -15.06
CA MET A 986 5.12 0.55 -14.29
C MET A 986 3.92 -0.36 -14.01
N ILE A 987 2.77 0.21 -13.63
CA ILE A 987 1.50 -0.53 -13.46
C ILE A 987 1.02 -1.10 -14.81
N GLY A 988 1.08 -0.33 -15.90
CA GLY A 988 0.70 -0.81 -17.23
C GLY A 988 1.49 -2.03 -17.69
N ILE A 989 2.80 -2.07 -17.42
CA ILE A 989 3.66 -3.23 -17.73
C ILE A 989 3.45 -4.39 -16.75
N GLN A 990 3.28 -4.12 -15.46
CA GLN A 990 2.95 -5.16 -14.49
C GLN A 990 1.63 -5.85 -14.84
N GLY A 991 0.60 -5.08 -15.24
CA GLY A 991 -0.66 -5.60 -15.75
C GLY A 991 -0.51 -6.35 -17.07
N ALA A 992 0.32 -5.85 -17.99
CA ALA A 992 0.61 -6.54 -19.25
C ALA A 992 1.27 -7.92 -19.03
N PHE A 993 2.27 -7.97 -18.15
CA PHE A 993 3.01 -9.18 -17.80
C PHE A 993 2.15 -10.17 -16.99
N PHE A 994 1.26 -9.65 -16.13
CA PHE A 994 0.23 -10.41 -15.42
C PHE A 994 -0.76 -11.07 -16.40
N ASN A 995 -1.31 -10.33 -17.36
CA ASN A 995 -2.20 -10.87 -18.39
C ASN A 995 -1.49 -11.92 -19.26
N ALA A 996 -0.25 -11.66 -19.69
CA ALA A 996 0.55 -12.62 -20.45
C ALA A 996 0.76 -13.94 -19.70
N ALA A 997 0.99 -13.88 -18.38
CA ALA A 997 1.13 -15.07 -17.55
C ALA A 997 -0.18 -15.87 -17.44
N ILE A 998 -1.34 -15.20 -17.37
CA ILE A 998 -2.65 -15.89 -17.44
C ILE A 998 -2.85 -16.54 -18.82
N SER A 999 -2.51 -15.86 -19.91
CA SER A 999 -2.58 -16.41 -21.27
C SER A 999 -1.73 -17.68 -21.43
N ILE A 1000 -0.52 -17.71 -20.84
CA ILE A 1000 0.31 -18.92 -20.77
C ILE A 1000 -0.40 -20.00 -19.94
N GLY A 1001 -1.00 -19.64 -18.81
CA GLY A 1001 -1.73 -20.56 -17.95
C GLY A 1001 -2.88 -21.27 -18.66
N TYR A 1002 -3.73 -20.53 -19.36
CA TYR A 1002 -4.78 -21.13 -20.19
C TYR A 1002 -4.19 -21.98 -21.32
N GLY A 1003 -3.09 -21.56 -21.96
CA GLY A 1003 -2.45 -22.33 -23.03
C GLY A 1003 -1.85 -23.67 -22.56
N LEU A 1004 -1.17 -23.67 -21.41
CA LEU A 1004 -0.67 -24.88 -20.77
C LEU A 1004 -1.83 -25.80 -20.36
N LEU A 1005 -2.90 -25.23 -19.81
CA LEU A 1005 -4.06 -25.99 -19.34
C LEU A 1005 -4.91 -26.53 -20.51
N ALA A 1006 -4.93 -25.84 -21.66
CA ALA A 1006 -5.52 -26.32 -22.92
C ALA A 1006 -4.80 -27.55 -23.46
N LEU A 1007 -3.46 -27.49 -23.55
CA LEU A 1007 -2.63 -28.60 -24.00
C LEU A 1007 -2.77 -29.79 -23.05
N ALA A 1008 -2.69 -29.54 -21.74
CA ALA A 1008 -2.91 -30.56 -20.72
C ALA A 1008 -4.31 -31.21 -20.87
N ALA A 1009 -5.39 -30.43 -20.95
CA ALA A 1009 -6.74 -30.95 -21.14
C ALA A 1009 -6.89 -31.75 -22.46
N GLY A 1010 -6.15 -31.38 -23.51
CA GLY A 1010 -6.12 -32.13 -24.78
C GLY A 1010 -5.49 -33.52 -24.71
N HIS A 1011 -4.76 -33.85 -23.63
CA HIS A 1011 -4.16 -35.17 -23.42
C HIS A 1011 -5.01 -36.14 -22.57
N TRP A 1012 -6.13 -35.70 -21.99
CA TRP A 1012 -7.01 -36.54 -21.17
C TRP A 1012 -8.48 -36.37 -21.55
N THR A 1013 -9.21 -37.48 -21.73
CA THR A 1013 -10.65 -37.48 -21.99
C THR A 1013 -11.29 -38.63 -21.19
N PRO A 1014 -12.14 -38.33 -20.18
CA PRO A 1014 -12.44 -36.99 -19.65
C PRO A 1014 -11.20 -36.31 -19.06
N ALA A 1015 -11.16 -34.98 -19.10
CA ALA A 1015 -10.03 -34.21 -18.57
C ALA A 1015 -9.93 -34.30 -17.04
N PHE A 1016 -11.07 -34.43 -16.35
CA PHE A 1016 -11.15 -34.55 -14.90
C PHE A 1016 -11.46 -36.01 -14.49
N PRO A 1017 -10.87 -36.53 -13.39
CA PRO A 1017 -10.05 -35.81 -12.40
C PRO A 1017 -8.57 -35.60 -12.76
N ALA A 1018 -8.04 -36.22 -13.82
CA ALA A 1018 -6.60 -36.24 -14.14
C ALA A 1018 -5.95 -34.84 -14.14
N LEU A 1019 -6.63 -33.84 -14.70
CA LEU A 1019 -6.14 -32.47 -14.77
C LEU A 1019 -5.96 -31.81 -13.40
N LEU A 1020 -6.67 -32.23 -12.35
CA LEU A 1020 -6.44 -31.74 -10.97
C LEU A 1020 -5.10 -32.21 -10.41
N ALA A 1021 -4.58 -33.38 -10.80
CA ALA A 1021 -3.24 -33.82 -10.40
C ALA A 1021 -2.16 -32.98 -11.08
N VAL A 1022 -2.36 -32.59 -12.34
CA VAL A 1022 -1.44 -31.69 -13.07
C VAL A 1022 -1.44 -30.29 -12.43
N ILE A 1023 -2.63 -29.73 -12.20
CA ILE A 1023 -2.81 -28.45 -11.49
C ILE A 1023 -2.18 -28.53 -10.09
N GLY A 1024 -2.49 -29.56 -9.31
CA GLY A 1024 -1.97 -29.78 -7.95
C GLY A 1024 -0.45 -29.95 -7.89
N THR A 1025 0.16 -30.57 -8.91
CA THR A 1025 1.62 -30.70 -9.01
C THR A 1025 2.27 -29.36 -9.33
N ALA A 1026 1.71 -28.60 -10.27
CA ALA A 1026 2.16 -27.23 -10.55
C ALA A 1026 1.99 -26.31 -9.32
N TYR A 1027 0.94 -26.53 -8.53
CA TYR A 1027 0.68 -25.78 -7.31
C TYR A 1027 1.64 -26.10 -6.16
N LEU A 1028 2.09 -27.36 -6.01
CA LEU A 1028 3.15 -27.71 -5.06
C LEU A 1028 4.50 -27.05 -5.45
N ALA A 1029 4.81 -26.95 -6.74
CA ALA A 1029 5.97 -26.18 -7.22
C ALA A 1029 5.80 -24.67 -6.93
N GLY A 1030 4.59 -24.14 -7.15
CA GLY A 1030 4.23 -22.77 -6.76
C GLY A 1030 4.39 -22.52 -5.25
N GLU A 1031 3.96 -23.45 -4.40
CA GLU A 1031 4.10 -23.39 -2.94
C GLU A 1031 5.56 -23.28 -2.52
N PHE A 1032 6.46 -24.08 -3.09
CA PHE A 1032 7.89 -23.95 -2.82
C PHE A 1032 8.44 -22.56 -3.18
N LEU A 1033 8.05 -22.00 -4.34
CA LEU A 1033 8.48 -20.66 -4.78
C LEU A 1033 7.94 -19.55 -3.87
N PHE A 1034 6.66 -19.63 -3.49
CA PHE A 1034 5.99 -18.66 -2.62
C PHE A 1034 6.47 -18.74 -1.15
N TRP A 1035 6.79 -19.94 -0.66
CA TRP A 1035 7.44 -20.13 0.65
C TRP A 1035 8.79 -19.42 0.76
N LYS A 1036 9.52 -19.33 -0.37
CA LYS A 1036 10.80 -18.61 -0.49
C LYS A 1036 10.65 -17.12 -0.81
N ALA A 1037 9.48 -16.66 -1.29
CA ALA A 1037 9.27 -15.27 -1.74
C ALA A 1037 9.71 -14.18 -0.74
N PRO A 1038 9.52 -14.31 0.60
CA PRO A 1038 10.00 -13.31 1.56
C PRO A 1038 11.52 -13.10 1.58
N ALA A 1039 12.33 -14.04 1.07
CA ALA A 1039 13.78 -13.85 0.92
C ALA A 1039 14.14 -13.00 -0.32
N PHE A 1040 13.27 -12.99 -1.34
CA PHE A 1040 13.45 -12.23 -2.58
C PHE A 1040 12.75 -10.86 -2.56
N LEU A 1041 12.00 -10.56 -1.49
CA LEU A 1041 11.23 -9.32 -1.29
C LEU A 1041 11.65 -8.64 0.03
N PRO A 1042 12.90 -8.14 0.13
CA PRO A 1042 13.43 -7.55 1.36
C PRO A 1042 12.74 -6.22 1.68
N GLY A 1043 12.25 -6.09 2.92
CA GLY A 1043 11.44 -4.95 3.36
C GLY A 1043 9.94 -5.22 3.38
N LEU A 1044 9.49 -6.47 3.18
CA LEU A 1044 8.23 -6.94 3.75
C LEU A 1044 8.38 -7.04 5.26
N ASP A 1045 7.44 -6.50 6.04
CA ASP A 1045 7.67 -6.33 7.46
C ASP A 1045 7.60 -7.67 8.22
N ALA A 1046 8.59 -7.87 9.09
CA ALA A 1046 8.63 -9.05 9.97
C ALA A 1046 7.60 -8.94 11.10
N GLN A 1047 7.19 -7.72 11.44
CA GLN A 1047 6.30 -7.41 12.55
C GLN A 1047 5.35 -6.27 12.14
N LYS A 1048 4.16 -6.62 11.63
CA LYS A 1048 2.96 -5.87 12.04
C LYS A 1048 2.79 -6.19 13.54
N GLU A 1049 3.37 -5.39 14.43
CA GLU A 1049 2.89 -5.37 15.82
C GLU A 1049 1.41 -4.96 15.78
N PRO A 1050 0.48 -5.75 16.35
CA PRO A 1050 -0.96 -5.55 16.12
C PRO A 1050 -1.43 -4.26 16.81
N GLN A 1051 -1.54 -3.19 16.01
CA GLN A 1051 -1.89 -1.86 16.50
C GLN A 1051 -3.25 -1.86 17.21
N GLY A 1052 -3.21 -1.63 18.53
CA GLY A 1052 -4.41 -1.31 19.32
C GLY A 1052 -4.97 -2.43 20.20
N PHE A 1053 -4.49 -3.68 20.12
CA PHE A 1053 -4.96 -4.73 21.06
C PHE A 1053 -4.22 -4.71 22.40
N LYS A 1054 -4.30 -3.58 23.12
CA LYS A 1054 -4.06 -3.57 24.57
C LYS A 1054 -5.04 -4.58 25.20
N ARG A 1055 -4.53 -5.62 25.84
CA ARG A 1055 -5.36 -6.49 26.68
C ARG A 1055 -6.02 -5.64 27.76
N ARG A 1056 -7.34 -5.70 27.84
CA ARG A 1056 -8.08 -5.57 29.10
C ARG A 1056 -8.13 -6.95 29.76
#